data_AF-A0A4R0HFF7-F1
#
_entry.id   AF-A0A4R0HFF7-F1
#
_cell.length_a   1.000
_cell.length_b   1.000
_cell.length_c   1.000
_cell.angle_alpha   90.00
_cell.angle_beta   90.00
_cell.angle_gamma   90.00
#
_symmetry.space_group_name_H-M   'P 1'
#
loop_
_entity.id
_entity.type
_entity.pdbx_description
1 polymer ?
#
loop_
_entity_poly.entity_id
_entity_poly.type
_entity_poly.pdbx_seq_one_letter_code
_entity_poly.pdbx_strand_id
1 'polypeptide(L)'
;METPDGQPDPLSDAELIASVRNGDLEAYGELYARHHHAAERMARQLVPANDADDLASDAFAKVLDALRAGGGPDVSFRAYLLTTVRRVHVDRIRSGRKVQTTDDIASYEREPETFDDPTVTGFESGAAAKAFASLPERWQAVLWHTEVEGEKPAAIAPLLGLTANGVSALAYRAREGLRQAYLQQHLADVAGDRCRWTTERLGAYVRGGLTKRENRNVREHMDDCAKCTAVYLELVEVNSALPALLAPALLGTAGIGYLAAASGAKVGLVGFFVTGWKKATENSTRAAVSGGAVVVVAIAAVLAAMALTGNDTPPAAINQPSTQPTQQPTQPPAQKPTVPPVKPPVKPPSAKPPASNPTQAPTSAPTTAPTTTAPTTAPTQPSVTPTPTVPTPPPSTPTPPKPTPTTPVLDEGLVTISIPQGGGNPVLDETPAPQPRSAQAEARTAGVRFVITIKTPAGNANPVVIGLKYGAELEWPLKSNPAGWTCTQASGSCTASDPANPKPLAITFDSPTGGSTAGRTFTVSAKTGRLYDDDSATVDAKPTTDENLLKILDGKADPDVHHRILTVAPRTNRKSVTLKLMYGEALEWPIAATPAGWKCSKSTKTCTATNPDKPAPLAADFDVPDKSSDAARTFTVAATADLVSDTDSDVLPALQQDESLLQILTPTPQTDPNPFVYNRFLKVNGAQGRTVTLDISWGRNLTFLPSYAQGWTCERTSDIRRATCTTTNYKKPLNSEWNAWLPGNGSSNAITVHARVGGREDTDTAQIPPSTSRR
;
A
#
# COMPACT_ATOMS: atom_id res chain seq x y z
N MET A 1 9.71 -37.90 26.98
CA MET A 1 9.55 -37.92 25.51
C MET A 1 10.68 -37.09 24.94
N GLU A 2 11.86 -37.67 24.95
CA GLU A 2 12.93 -37.28 24.04
C GLU A 2 12.45 -37.50 22.60
N THR A 3 12.76 -36.57 21.72
CA THR A 3 12.80 -36.82 20.27
C THR A 3 14.14 -37.50 19.97
N PRO A 4 14.15 -38.67 19.30
CA PRO A 4 15.39 -39.41 19.04
C PRO A 4 16.31 -38.70 18.05
N ASP A 5 17.55 -39.16 18.03
CA ASP A 5 18.72 -38.52 17.43
C ASP A 5 18.63 -38.18 15.93
N GLY A 6 19.17 -37.03 15.59
CA GLY A 6 20.31 -37.02 14.66
C GLY A 6 20.04 -37.22 13.16
N GLN A 7 18.87 -36.86 12.62
CA GLN A 7 18.84 -36.53 11.19
C GLN A 7 19.72 -35.29 10.95
N PRO A 8 20.68 -35.34 10.00
CA PRO A 8 21.39 -34.13 9.56
C PRO A 8 20.42 -33.17 8.87
N ASP A 9 20.71 -31.87 8.94
CA ASP A 9 19.99 -30.87 8.15
C ASP A 9 20.03 -31.26 6.65
N PRO A 10 18.92 -31.10 5.90
CA PRO A 10 18.86 -31.51 4.50
C PRO A 10 19.85 -30.70 3.66
N LEU A 11 20.81 -31.40 3.04
CA LEU A 11 21.88 -30.79 2.24
C LEU A 11 21.32 -29.83 1.19
N SER A 12 21.98 -28.68 1.01
CA SER A 12 21.64 -27.72 -0.03
C SER A 12 22.03 -28.23 -1.43
N ASP A 13 21.45 -27.66 -2.47
CA ASP A 13 21.67 -28.13 -3.86
C ASP A 13 23.15 -28.01 -4.27
N ALA A 14 23.88 -27.03 -3.71
CA ALA A 14 25.32 -26.86 -3.90
C ALA A 14 26.18 -27.93 -3.18
N GLU A 15 25.74 -28.40 -2.00
CA GLU A 15 26.41 -29.49 -1.29
C GLU A 15 26.17 -30.83 -2.00
N LEU A 16 24.96 -31.04 -2.53
CA LEU A 16 24.65 -32.19 -3.38
C LEU A 16 25.47 -32.17 -4.68
N ILE A 17 25.57 -31.02 -5.36
CA ILE A 17 26.47 -30.84 -6.54
C ILE A 17 27.91 -31.23 -6.19
N ALA A 18 28.43 -30.80 -5.04
CA ALA A 18 29.78 -31.13 -4.60
C ALA A 18 29.95 -32.64 -4.34
N SER A 19 28.98 -33.29 -3.69
CA SER A 19 28.98 -34.76 -3.50
C SER A 19 28.96 -35.51 -4.84
N VAL A 20 28.15 -35.08 -5.81
CA VAL A 20 28.08 -35.68 -7.15
C VAL A 20 29.41 -35.56 -7.90
N ARG A 21 30.09 -34.41 -7.80
CA ARG A 21 31.44 -34.22 -8.34
C ARG A 21 32.49 -35.11 -7.66
N ASN A 22 32.29 -35.44 -6.38
CA ASN A 22 33.11 -36.41 -5.63
C ASN A 22 32.73 -37.88 -5.90
N GLY A 23 31.75 -38.14 -6.77
CA GLY A 23 31.35 -39.49 -7.21
C GLY A 23 30.11 -40.08 -6.52
N ASP A 24 29.48 -39.36 -5.60
CA ASP A 24 28.23 -39.80 -4.96
C ASP A 24 27.04 -39.67 -5.91
N LEU A 25 26.46 -40.81 -6.30
CA LEU A 25 25.30 -40.86 -7.19
C LEU A 25 23.95 -40.85 -6.43
N GLU A 26 23.94 -41.09 -5.12
CA GLU A 26 22.73 -40.97 -4.30
C GLU A 26 22.39 -39.48 -4.08
N ALA A 27 23.40 -38.63 -3.91
CA ALA A 27 23.26 -37.17 -3.93
C ALA A 27 22.65 -36.65 -5.25
N TYR A 28 22.89 -37.33 -6.38
CA TYR A 28 22.24 -36.98 -7.65
C TYR A 28 20.76 -37.38 -7.68
N GLY A 29 20.39 -38.47 -7.00
CA GLY A 29 18.99 -38.89 -6.84
C GLY A 29 18.15 -37.86 -6.09
N GLU A 30 18.72 -37.21 -5.08
CA GLU A 30 18.07 -36.11 -4.34
C GLU A 30 17.89 -34.86 -5.23
N LEU A 31 18.90 -34.47 -6.02
CA LEU A 31 18.77 -33.39 -7.02
C LEU A 31 17.70 -33.73 -8.07
N TYR A 32 17.65 -34.97 -8.54
CA TYR A 32 16.60 -35.44 -9.44
C TYR A 32 15.22 -35.29 -8.79
N ALA A 33 15.03 -35.78 -7.57
CA ALA A 33 13.75 -35.70 -6.85
C ALA A 33 13.27 -34.23 -6.65
N ARG A 34 14.18 -33.31 -6.29
CA ARG A 34 13.86 -31.88 -6.08
C ARG A 34 13.48 -31.10 -7.33
N HIS A 35 14.02 -31.51 -8.49
CA HIS A 35 13.92 -30.71 -9.71
C HIS A 35 13.23 -31.42 -10.88
N HIS A 36 12.89 -32.72 -10.79
CA HIS A 36 12.23 -33.49 -11.85
C HIS A 36 10.98 -32.79 -12.38
N HIS A 37 10.04 -32.46 -11.51
CA HIS A 37 8.80 -31.79 -11.92
C HIS A 37 9.01 -30.39 -12.54
N ALA A 38 10.17 -29.74 -12.33
CA ALA A 38 10.50 -28.50 -13.04
C ALA A 38 10.95 -28.79 -14.48
N ALA A 39 11.88 -29.74 -14.68
CA ALA A 39 12.30 -30.18 -16.01
C ALA A 39 11.13 -30.77 -16.81
N GLU A 40 10.31 -31.61 -16.18
CA GLU A 40 9.10 -32.22 -16.74
C GLU A 40 8.09 -31.16 -17.20
N ARG A 41 7.76 -30.17 -16.34
CA ARG A 41 6.89 -29.03 -16.72
C ARG A 41 7.42 -28.27 -17.93
N MET A 42 8.75 -28.07 -18.03
CA MET A 42 9.39 -27.39 -19.16
C MET A 42 9.36 -28.24 -20.43
N ALA A 43 9.65 -29.55 -20.32
CA ALA A 43 9.59 -30.49 -21.42
C ALA A 43 8.18 -30.57 -22.03
N ARG A 44 7.13 -30.59 -21.20
CA ARG A 44 5.71 -30.53 -21.62
C ARG A 44 5.33 -29.23 -22.37
N GLN A 45 6.17 -28.19 -22.40
CA GLN A 45 5.97 -26.99 -23.24
C GLN A 45 6.74 -27.05 -24.57
N LEU A 46 7.64 -28.02 -24.74
CA LEU A 46 8.52 -28.16 -25.91
C LEU A 46 8.11 -29.34 -26.79
N VAL A 47 7.62 -30.44 -26.21
CA VAL A 47 7.29 -31.69 -26.90
C VAL A 47 5.95 -32.26 -26.44
N PRO A 48 5.33 -33.17 -27.22
CA PRO A 48 4.13 -33.91 -26.81
C PRO A 48 4.30 -34.60 -25.45
N ALA A 49 3.18 -34.83 -24.75
CA ALA A 49 3.18 -35.33 -23.38
C ALA A 49 3.82 -36.73 -23.20
N ASN A 50 3.90 -37.52 -24.27
CA ASN A 50 4.57 -38.82 -24.34
C ASN A 50 6.10 -38.72 -24.49
N ASP A 51 6.63 -37.61 -25.01
CA ASP A 51 8.07 -37.40 -25.24
C ASP A 51 8.70 -36.50 -24.15
N ALA A 52 7.89 -35.97 -23.23
CA ALA A 52 8.31 -34.99 -22.23
C ALA A 52 9.20 -35.61 -21.15
N ASP A 53 8.86 -36.81 -20.68
CA ASP A 53 9.61 -37.50 -19.62
C ASP A 53 10.97 -38.00 -20.17
N ASP A 54 11.01 -38.44 -21.44
CA ASP A 54 12.23 -38.71 -22.21
C ASP A 54 13.12 -37.46 -22.32
N LEU A 55 12.55 -36.31 -22.74
CA LEU A 55 13.29 -35.06 -22.92
C LEU A 55 13.84 -34.51 -21.59
N ALA A 56 13.10 -34.68 -20.50
CA ALA A 56 13.58 -34.35 -19.16
C ALA A 56 14.74 -35.29 -18.75
N SER A 57 14.62 -36.59 -19.03
CA SER A 57 15.64 -37.60 -18.73
C SER A 57 16.93 -37.38 -19.52
N ASP A 58 16.85 -37.09 -20.83
CA ASP A 58 17.99 -36.68 -21.67
C ASP A 58 18.71 -35.45 -21.08
N ALA A 59 17.96 -34.49 -20.53
CA ALA A 59 18.52 -33.29 -19.94
C ALA A 59 19.21 -33.56 -18.60
N PHE A 60 18.61 -34.38 -17.73
CA PHE A 60 19.30 -34.83 -16.50
C PHE A 60 20.58 -35.59 -16.85
N ALA A 61 20.55 -36.54 -17.79
CA ALA A 61 21.75 -37.26 -18.23
C ALA A 61 22.89 -36.30 -18.65
N LYS A 62 22.60 -35.30 -19.51
CA LYS A 62 23.59 -34.28 -19.88
C LYS A 62 24.09 -33.44 -18.70
N VAL A 63 23.25 -33.13 -17.70
CA VAL A 63 23.68 -32.41 -16.47
C VAL A 63 24.57 -33.30 -15.60
N LEU A 64 24.26 -34.59 -15.45
CA LEU A 64 25.07 -35.55 -14.70
C LEU A 64 26.46 -35.72 -15.31
N ASP A 65 26.54 -35.87 -16.63
CA ASP A 65 27.82 -36.00 -17.33
C ASP A 65 28.62 -34.70 -17.29
N ALA A 66 27.97 -33.54 -17.39
CA ALA A 66 28.63 -32.24 -17.21
C ALA A 66 29.19 -32.06 -15.78
N LEU A 67 28.46 -32.48 -14.74
CA LEU A 67 28.94 -32.46 -13.36
C LEU A 67 30.11 -33.43 -13.14
N ARG A 68 30.02 -34.67 -13.66
CA ARG A 68 31.10 -35.68 -13.60
C ARG A 68 32.38 -35.21 -14.31
N ALA A 69 32.24 -34.44 -15.38
CA ALA A 69 33.36 -33.81 -16.09
C ALA A 69 33.95 -32.58 -15.35
N GLY A 70 33.47 -32.25 -14.15
CA GLY A 70 33.91 -31.08 -13.37
C GLY A 70 33.31 -29.75 -13.83
N GLY A 71 32.41 -29.77 -14.81
CA GLY A 71 31.63 -28.60 -15.25
C GLY A 71 30.26 -28.54 -14.57
N GLY A 72 29.25 -28.08 -15.31
CA GLY A 72 27.89 -27.86 -14.79
C GLY A 72 27.77 -26.62 -13.88
N PRO A 73 26.63 -26.45 -13.20
CA PRO A 73 26.40 -25.37 -12.25
C PRO A 73 27.12 -25.63 -10.91
N ASP A 74 27.49 -24.57 -10.19
CA ASP A 74 28.01 -24.69 -8.81
C ASP A 74 26.89 -24.56 -7.77
N VAL A 75 25.88 -23.74 -8.04
CA VAL A 75 24.78 -23.42 -7.12
C VAL A 75 23.42 -23.36 -7.84
N SER A 76 23.37 -22.87 -9.08
CA SER A 76 22.10 -22.56 -9.77
C SER A 76 21.50 -23.76 -10.55
N PHE A 77 21.32 -24.90 -9.87
CA PHE A 77 20.96 -26.18 -10.51
C PHE A 77 19.67 -26.10 -11.36
N ARG A 78 18.57 -25.57 -10.80
CA ARG A 78 17.27 -25.54 -11.51
C ARG A 78 17.33 -24.68 -12.79
N ALA A 79 18.00 -23.53 -12.78
CA ALA A 79 18.13 -22.68 -13.97
C ALA A 79 19.01 -23.33 -15.06
N TYR A 80 20.09 -24.01 -14.67
CA TYR A 80 20.96 -24.76 -15.58
C TYR A 80 20.24 -25.98 -16.20
N LEU A 81 19.45 -26.69 -15.40
CA LEU A 81 18.63 -27.81 -15.86
C LEU A 81 17.58 -27.37 -16.89
N LEU A 82 16.83 -26.31 -16.61
CA LEU A 82 15.78 -25.80 -17.51
C LEU A 82 16.34 -25.29 -18.85
N THR A 83 17.50 -24.62 -18.83
CA THR A 83 18.22 -24.23 -20.06
C THR A 83 18.80 -25.44 -20.80
N THR A 84 19.23 -26.48 -20.07
CA THR A 84 19.67 -27.76 -20.68
C THR A 84 18.51 -28.50 -21.36
N VAL A 85 17.30 -28.53 -20.76
CA VAL A 85 16.07 -29.07 -21.39
C VAL A 85 15.79 -28.37 -22.73
N ARG A 86 15.84 -27.02 -22.76
CA ARG A 86 15.72 -26.24 -24.02
C ARG A 86 16.81 -26.63 -25.03
N ARG A 87 18.07 -26.78 -24.59
CA ARG A 87 19.20 -27.15 -25.46
C ARG A 87 19.01 -28.55 -26.06
N VAL A 88 18.65 -29.56 -25.27
CA VAL A 88 18.38 -30.92 -25.78
C VAL A 88 17.28 -30.90 -26.84
N HIS A 89 16.19 -30.17 -26.60
CA HIS A 89 15.11 -30.06 -27.59
C HIS A 89 15.58 -29.40 -28.90
N VAL A 90 16.34 -28.31 -28.81
CA VAL A 90 16.92 -27.63 -29.98
C VAL A 90 17.91 -28.53 -30.71
N ASP A 91 18.75 -29.29 -29.99
CA ASP A 91 19.65 -30.30 -30.57
C ASP A 91 18.86 -31.40 -31.29
N ARG A 92 17.76 -31.90 -30.69
CA ARG A 92 16.89 -32.97 -31.22
C ARG A 92 16.10 -32.52 -32.46
N ILE A 93 15.70 -31.24 -32.54
CA ILE A 93 15.17 -30.63 -33.77
C ILE A 93 16.27 -30.46 -34.83
N ARG A 94 17.48 -30.03 -34.44
CA ARG A 94 18.61 -29.83 -35.37
C ARG A 94 19.11 -31.16 -35.96
N SER A 95 19.14 -32.24 -35.18
CA SER A 95 19.44 -33.59 -35.69
C SER A 95 18.29 -34.13 -36.55
N GLY A 96 17.03 -34.00 -36.11
CA GLY A 96 15.86 -34.37 -36.91
C GLY A 96 15.82 -33.69 -38.29
N ARG A 97 16.19 -32.41 -38.39
CA ARG A 97 16.32 -31.69 -39.68
C ARG A 97 17.51 -32.15 -40.54
N LYS A 98 18.51 -32.83 -39.96
CA LYS A 98 19.61 -33.47 -40.69
C LYS A 98 19.28 -34.88 -41.17
N VAL A 99 18.26 -35.55 -40.60
CA VAL A 99 17.75 -36.84 -41.10
C VAL A 99 16.81 -36.60 -42.30
N GLN A 100 17.41 -36.12 -43.39
CA GLN A 100 16.93 -36.34 -44.75
C GLN A 100 17.80 -37.45 -45.34
N THR A 101 17.19 -38.52 -45.83
CA THR A 101 17.90 -39.75 -46.21
C THR A 101 18.81 -39.51 -47.42
N THR A 102 20.09 -39.33 -47.13
CA THR A 102 21.17 -39.19 -48.12
C THR A 102 22.44 -39.78 -47.51
N ASP A 103 23.11 -40.68 -48.24
CA ASP A 103 24.34 -41.31 -47.78
C ASP A 103 25.52 -40.32 -47.84
N ASP A 104 25.96 -39.83 -46.68
CA ASP A 104 27.40 -39.64 -46.38
C ASP A 104 27.63 -39.34 -44.89
N ILE A 105 28.45 -40.16 -44.21
CA ILE A 105 28.77 -40.03 -42.78
C ILE A 105 30.22 -39.60 -42.61
N ALA A 106 30.48 -38.29 -42.67
CA ALA A 106 31.84 -37.73 -42.60
C ALA A 106 31.94 -36.32 -41.98
N SER A 107 31.27 -36.05 -40.84
CA SER A 107 31.67 -34.93 -39.94
C SER A 107 31.00 -34.99 -38.56
N TYR A 108 31.73 -35.48 -37.55
CA TYR A 108 31.36 -35.36 -36.14
C TYR A 108 32.59 -34.99 -35.29
N GLU A 109 32.85 -33.69 -35.16
CA GLU A 109 33.63 -33.11 -34.06
C GLU A 109 33.46 -31.58 -34.07
N ARG A 110 32.92 -31.02 -32.98
CA ARG A 110 33.05 -29.58 -32.63
C ARG A 110 32.86 -29.40 -31.13
N GLU A 111 33.87 -28.80 -30.52
CA GLU A 111 33.90 -28.38 -29.12
C GLU A 111 32.87 -27.27 -28.78
N PRO A 112 32.58 -27.01 -27.50
CA PRO A 112 31.46 -26.15 -27.10
C PRO A 112 31.74 -24.66 -27.31
N GLU A 113 31.41 -24.13 -28.49
CA GLU A 113 31.28 -22.68 -28.68
C GLU A 113 30.17 -22.08 -27.79
N THR A 114 30.47 -20.93 -27.18
CA THR A 114 29.51 -20.13 -26.40
C THR A 114 28.39 -19.63 -27.31
N PHE A 115 27.15 -19.88 -26.90
CA PHE A 115 26.00 -19.85 -27.80
C PHE A 115 25.32 -18.47 -27.88
N ASP A 116 25.78 -17.62 -28.80
CA ASP A 116 25.00 -16.47 -29.28
C ASP A 116 23.99 -16.93 -30.35
N ASP A 117 22.71 -16.96 -29.99
CA ASP A 117 21.61 -17.32 -30.91
C ASP A 117 20.97 -16.06 -31.52
N PRO A 118 21.01 -15.85 -32.85
CA PRO A 118 20.42 -14.68 -33.51
C PRO A 118 18.88 -14.67 -33.49
N THR A 119 18.22 -15.66 -32.87
CA THR A 119 16.77 -15.64 -32.58
C THR A 119 16.45 -15.15 -31.15
N VAL A 120 17.46 -14.96 -30.29
CA VAL A 120 17.30 -14.39 -28.94
C VAL A 120 17.50 -12.87 -28.94
N THR A 121 17.92 -12.27 -30.06
CA THR A 121 18.07 -10.81 -30.23
C THR A 121 16.74 -10.08 -30.46
N GLY A 122 15.72 -10.39 -29.63
CA GLY A 122 14.67 -9.43 -29.32
C GLY A 122 15.33 -8.27 -28.58
N PHE A 123 15.35 -7.08 -29.21
CA PHE A 123 16.29 -6.00 -28.88
C PHE A 123 16.19 -5.51 -27.42
N GLU A 124 15.01 -5.63 -26.81
CA GLU A 124 14.70 -5.22 -25.44
C GLU A 124 15.11 -6.27 -24.39
N SER A 125 15.08 -7.58 -24.70
CA SER A 125 15.35 -8.65 -23.72
C SER A 125 16.84 -8.90 -23.47
N GLY A 126 17.71 -8.59 -24.44
CA GLY A 126 19.13 -8.95 -24.41
C GLY A 126 19.92 -8.28 -23.28
N ALA A 127 19.63 -7.04 -22.93
CA ALA A 127 20.36 -6.31 -21.90
C ALA A 127 20.07 -6.83 -20.49
N ALA A 128 18.82 -7.18 -20.18
CA ALA A 128 18.46 -7.73 -18.87
C ALA A 128 18.92 -9.20 -18.72
N ALA A 129 18.93 -9.98 -19.80
CA ALA A 129 19.53 -11.31 -19.80
C ALA A 129 21.04 -11.27 -19.49
N LYS A 130 21.79 -10.34 -20.13
CA LYS A 130 23.21 -10.10 -19.84
C LYS A 130 23.44 -9.58 -18.42
N ALA A 131 22.58 -8.68 -17.93
CA ALA A 131 22.63 -8.18 -16.56
C ALA A 131 22.43 -9.31 -15.53
N PHE A 132 21.44 -10.19 -15.75
CA PHE A 132 21.19 -11.35 -14.88
C PHE A 132 22.35 -12.36 -14.91
N ALA A 133 22.85 -12.70 -16.11
CA ALA A 133 23.98 -13.63 -16.27
C ALA A 133 25.29 -13.12 -15.65
N SER A 134 25.45 -11.80 -15.47
CA SER A 134 26.63 -11.22 -14.79
C SER A 134 26.55 -11.22 -13.25
N LEU A 135 25.43 -11.65 -12.66
CA LEU A 135 25.30 -11.80 -11.21
C LEU A 135 25.96 -13.11 -10.71
N PRO A 136 26.43 -13.16 -9.45
CA PRO A 136 26.88 -14.41 -8.82
C PRO A 136 25.79 -15.50 -8.87
N GLU A 137 26.14 -16.78 -9.06
CA GLU A 137 25.14 -17.85 -9.19
C GLU A 137 24.12 -17.90 -8.05
N ARG A 138 24.56 -17.69 -6.79
CA ARG A 138 23.66 -17.68 -5.62
C ARG A 138 22.65 -16.51 -5.65
N TRP A 139 22.93 -15.45 -6.40
CA TRP A 139 21.99 -14.35 -6.66
C TRP A 139 21.06 -14.69 -7.84
N GLN A 140 21.57 -15.30 -8.90
CA GLN A 140 20.73 -15.83 -10.00
C GLN A 140 19.71 -16.85 -9.47
N ALA A 141 20.16 -17.81 -8.66
CA ALA A 141 19.32 -18.84 -8.07
C ALA A 141 18.20 -18.25 -7.20
N VAL A 142 18.52 -17.35 -6.25
CA VAL A 142 17.46 -16.77 -5.40
C VAL A 142 16.46 -15.94 -6.20
N LEU A 143 16.91 -15.20 -7.22
CA LEU A 143 16.02 -14.43 -8.11
C LEU A 143 15.14 -15.33 -8.98
N TRP A 144 15.69 -16.46 -9.46
CA TRP A 144 14.91 -17.45 -10.20
C TRP A 144 13.76 -17.98 -9.33
N HIS A 145 14.08 -18.44 -8.12
CA HIS A 145 13.06 -18.98 -7.24
C HIS A 145 12.06 -17.93 -6.72
N THR A 146 12.49 -16.71 -6.29
CA THR A 146 11.56 -15.70 -5.74
C THR A 146 10.82 -14.88 -6.79
N GLU A 147 11.47 -14.51 -7.90
CA GLU A 147 10.88 -13.59 -8.89
C GLU A 147 10.33 -14.32 -10.12
N VAL A 148 11.01 -15.37 -10.60
CA VAL A 148 10.61 -16.10 -11.80
C VAL A 148 9.57 -17.18 -11.47
N GLU A 149 9.77 -17.94 -10.40
CA GLU A 149 8.88 -19.05 -10.01
C GLU A 149 7.88 -18.66 -8.89
N GLY A 150 8.08 -17.52 -8.22
CA GLY A 150 7.18 -17.02 -7.17
C GLY A 150 7.22 -17.82 -5.87
N GLU A 151 8.25 -18.63 -5.66
CA GLU A 151 8.38 -19.47 -4.47
C GLU A 151 8.61 -18.63 -3.20
N LYS A 152 8.01 -19.06 -2.09
CA LYS A 152 8.12 -18.35 -0.80
C LYS A 152 9.51 -18.60 -0.19
N PRO A 153 10.15 -17.61 0.46
CA PRO A 153 11.50 -17.75 1.04
C PRO A 153 11.71 -18.93 2.01
N ALA A 154 10.64 -19.47 2.60
CA ALA A 154 10.69 -20.67 3.45
C ALA A 154 10.82 -22.00 2.67
N ALA A 155 10.37 -22.07 1.41
CA ALA A 155 10.54 -23.24 0.55
C ALA A 155 11.94 -23.28 -0.10
N ILE A 156 12.50 -22.10 -0.36
CA ILE A 156 13.83 -21.90 -0.98
C ILE A 156 14.96 -22.07 0.05
N ALA A 157 14.65 -21.90 1.34
CA ALA A 157 15.59 -21.96 2.46
C ALA A 157 16.48 -23.25 2.47
N PRO A 158 15.91 -24.48 2.37
CA PRO A 158 16.72 -25.69 2.28
C PRO A 158 17.61 -25.73 1.04
N LEU A 159 17.03 -25.45 -0.15
CA LEU A 159 17.72 -25.50 -1.45
C LEU A 159 19.01 -24.66 -1.47
N LEU A 160 18.96 -23.46 -0.86
CA LEU A 160 20.09 -22.53 -0.81
C LEU A 160 20.97 -22.65 0.46
N GLY A 161 20.68 -23.56 1.39
CA GLY A 161 21.40 -23.68 2.67
C GLY A 161 21.31 -22.39 3.50
N LEU A 162 20.10 -21.85 3.68
CA LEU A 162 19.84 -20.57 4.35
C LEU A 162 18.56 -20.61 5.20
N THR A 163 18.46 -19.72 6.19
CA THR A 163 17.17 -19.45 6.84
C THR A 163 16.27 -18.63 5.91
N ALA A 164 14.93 -18.70 6.09
CA ALA A 164 13.98 -17.92 5.29
C ALA A 164 14.22 -16.39 5.35
N ASN A 165 14.72 -15.90 6.49
CA ASN A 165 15.15 -14.51 6.65
C ASN A 165 16.45 -14.23 5.85
N GLY A 166 17.39 -15.18 5.85
CA GLY A 166 18.60 -15.13 5.02
C GLY A 166 18.30 -15.10 3.53
N VAL A 167 17.36 -15.94 3.05
CA VAL A 167 16.84 -15.92 1.68
C VAL A 167 16.22 -14.56 1.35
N SER A 168 15.35 -14.04 2.22
CA SER A 168 14.70 -12.74 2.02
C SER A 168 15.71 -11.58 1.91
N ALA A 169 16.74 -11.58 2.76
CA ALA A 169 17.83 -10.61 2.74
C ALA A 169 18.83 -10.84 1.59
N LEU A 170 18.90 -12.05 1.03
CA LEU A 170 19.67 -12.34 -0.19
C LEU A 170 18.91 -11.85 -1.44
N ALA A 171 17.62 -12.18 -1.57
CA ALA A 171 16.76 -11.73 -2.67
C ALA A 171 16.71 -10.20 -2.78
N TYR A 172 16.60 -9.49 -1.64
CA TYR A 172 16.67 -8.02 -1.63
C TYR A 172 17.99 -7.49 -2.23
N ARG A 173 19.14 -8.07 -1.85
CA ARG A 173 20.46 -7.68 -2.37
C ARG A 173 20.64 -8.08 -3.83
N ALA A 174 20.17 -9.27 -4.22
CA ALA A 174 20.23 -9.75 -5.59
C ALA A 174 19.41 -8.87 -6.55
N ARG A 175 18.21 -8.41 -6.14
CA ARG A 175 17.40 -7.45 -6.91
C ARG A 175 18.13 -6.11 -7.09
N GLU A 176 18.81 -5.60 -6.07
CA GLU A 176 19.59 -4.37 -6.20
C GLU A 176 20.84 -4.56 -7.09
N GLY A 177 21.51 -5.70 -6.97
CA GLY A 177 22.60 -6.11 -7.85
C GLY A 177 22.17 -6.20 -9.31
N LEU A 178 20.98 -6.76 -9.59
CA LEU A 178 20.41 -6.79 -10.94
C LEU A 178 20.18 -5.38 -11.50
N ARG A 179 19.60 -4.47 -10.71
CA ARG A 179 19.41 -3.06 -11.14
C ARG A 179 20.74 -2.37 -11.45
N GLN A 180 21.77 -2.61 -10.65
CA GLN A 180 23.11 -2.07 -10.88
C GLN A 180 23.75 -2.66 -12.15
N ALA A 181 23.70 -3.98 -12.33
CA ALA A 181 24.19 -4.64 -13.54
C ALA A 181 23.44 -4.19 -14.80
N TYR A 182 22.12 -3.98 -14.70
CA TYR A 182 21.28 -3.50 -15.79
C TYR A 182 21.62 -2.06 -16.20
N LEU A 183 21.71 -1.14 -15.23
CA LEU A 183 22.15 0.23 -15.49
C LEU A 183 23.56 0.25 -16.08
N GLN A 184 24.47 -0.61 -15.62
CA GLN A 184 25.85 -0.70 -16.11
C GLN A 184 25.95 -1.10 -17.59
N GLN A 185 25.00 -1.87 -18.14
CA GLN A 185 24.93 -2.12 -19.59
C GLN A 185 24.62 -0.81 -20.35
N HIS A 186 23.60 -0.06 -19.90
CA HIS A 186 23.11 1.15 -20.55
C HIS A 186 24.03 2.38 -20.37
N LEU A 187 24.97 2.36 -19.41
CA LEU A 187 26.00 3.38 -19.25
C LEU A 187 26.94 3.50 -20.47
N ALA A 188 26.97 2.51 -21.38
CA ALA A 188 27.72 2.58 -22.63
C ALA A 188 27.02 3.44 -23.71
N ASP A 189 25.68 3.39 -23.79
CA ASP A 189 24.91 3.95 -24.90
C ASP A 189 24.41 5.40 -24.67
N VAL A 190 24.56 5.90 -23.44
CA VAL A 190 24.07 7.22 -23.02
C VAL A 190 25.23 8.20 -22.82
N ALA A 191 25.43 9.08 -23.82
CA ALA A 191 26.48 10.09 -23.80
C ALA A 191 26.08 11.36 -23.01
N GLY A 192 27.07 11.99 -22.35
CA GLY A 192 26.96 13.28 -21.65
C GLY A 192 26.94 13.19 -20.13
N ASP A 193 27.60 14.14 -19.46
CA ASP A 193 27.83 14.09 -18.00
C ASP A 193 26.54 14.22 -17.17
N ARG A 194 25.58 15.04 -17.63
CA ARG A 194 24.26 15.18 -16.99
C ARG A 194 23.45 13.87 -17.07
N CYS A 195 23.64 13.14 -18.17
CA CYS A 195 23.02 11.84 -18.39
C CYS A 195 23.65 10.78 -17.48
N ARG A 196 24.98 10.68 -17.46
CA ARG A 196 25.75 9.81 -16.54
C ARG A 196 25.36 10.02 -15.07
N TRP A 197 25.35 11.27 -14.61
CA TRP A 197 24.95 11.62 -13.24
C TRP A 197 23.54 11.16 -12.89
N THR A 198 22.65 11.12 -13.90
CA THR A 198 21.25 10.71 -13.75
C THR A 198 21.10 9.19 -13.77
N THR A 199 21.74 8.49 -14.70
CA THR A 199 21.69 7.02 -14.79
C THR A 199 22.30 6.35 -13.56
N GLU A 200 23.37 6.91 -12.99
CA GLU A 200 23.92 6.54 -11.67
C GLU A 200 22.90 6.68 -10.52
N ARG A 201 21.86 7.52 -10.68
CA ARG A 201 20.84 7.83 -9.67
C ARG A 201 19.48 7.21 -9.95
N LEU A 202 19.20 6.68 -11.15
CA LEU A 202 17.91 6.08 -11.49
C LEU A 202 17.51 4.96 -10.52
N GLY A 203 18.44 4.09 -10.12
CA GLY A 203 18.17 3.02 -9.14
C GLY A 203 17.72 3.55 -7.77
N ALA A 204 18.23 4.70 -7.34
CA ALA A 204 17.80 5.37 -6.11
C ALA A 204 16.50 6.18 -6.30
N TYR A 205 16.27 6.73 -7.51
CA TYR A 205 15.05 7.44 -7.88
C TYR A 205 13.82 6.51 -7.83
N VAL A 206 13.90 5.33 -8.46
CA VAL A 206 12.85 4.29 -8.47
C VAL A 206 12.49 3.85 -7.05
N ARG A 207 13.47 3.78 -6.13
CA ARG A 207 13.25 3.42 -4.72
C ARG A 207 12.86 4.60 -3.81
N GLY A 208 12.64 5.80 -4.36
CA GLY A 208 12.34 7.01 -3.58
C GLY A 208 13.48 7.48 -2.65
N GLY A 209 14.69 6.92 -2.78
CA GLY A 209 15.80 7.09 -1.86
C GLY A 209 16.70 8.30 -2.11
N LEU A 210 16.38 9.12 -3.10
CA LEU A 210 17.10 10.37 -3.40
C LEU A 210 16.64 11.54 -2.53
N THR A 211 17.53 12.49 -2.28
CA THR A 211 17.14 13.76 -1.64
C THR A 211 16.11 14.53 -2.50
N LYS A 212 15.28 15.38 -1.89
CA LYS A 212 14.29 16.20 -2.63
C LYS A 212 14.91 17.03 -3.77
N ARG A 213 16.18 17.44 -3.62
CA ARG A 213 16.95 18.15 -4.65
C ARG A 213 17.35 17.22 -5.80
N GLU A 214 17.91 16.06 -5.50
CA GLU A 214 18.32 15.09 -6.53
C GLU A 214 17.12 14.50 -7.28
N ASN A 215 16.02 14.20 -6.58
CA ASN A 215 14.78 13.71 -7.19
C ASN A 215 14.25 14.71 -8.24
N ARG A 216 14.23 16.01 -7.92
CA ARG A 216 13.88 17.05 -8.90
C ARG A 216 14.87 17.12 -10.06
N ASN A 217 16.17 17.13 -9.78
CA ASN A 217 17.21 17.20 -10.82
C ASN A 217 17.17 16.00 -11.80
N VAL A 218 16.88 14.80 -11.30
CA VAL A 218 16.70 13.59 -12.13
C VAL A 218 15.47 13.73 -13.02
N ARG A 219 14.34 14.17 -12.46
CA ARG A 219 13.09 14.38 -13.21
C ARG A 219 13.24 15.44 -14.30
N GLU A 220 13.76 16.61 -13.95
CA GLU A 220 14.05 17.71 -14.87
C GLU A 220 14.93 17.26 -16.06
N HIS A 221 15.91 16.38 -15.81
CA HIS A 221 16.71 15.82 -16.90
C HIS A 221 15.98 14.76 -17.72
N MET A 222 15.11 13.95 -17.12
CA MET A 222 14.27 12.97 -17.83
C MET A 222 13.22 13.63 -18.72
N ASP A 223 12.60 14.71 -18.25
CA ASP A 223 11.65 15.53 -19.02
C ASP A 223 12.31 16.06 -20.31
N ASP A 224 13.59 16.46 -20.24
CA ASP A 224 14.42 16.91 -21.37
C ASP A 224 15.11 15.78 -22.17
N CYS A 225 15.19 14.53 -21.67
CA CYS A 225 16.07 13.49 -22.21
C CYS A 225 15.39 12.13 -22.41
N ALA A 226 14.88 11.92 -23.64
CA ALA A 226 14.26 10.66 -24.07
C ALA A 226 15.13 9.40 -23.81
N LYS A 227 16.47 9.49 -23.89
CA LYS A 227 17.36 8.35 -23.57
C LYS A 227 17.30 7.94 -22.10
N CYS A 228 17.41 8.89 -21.18
CA CYS A 228 17.33 8.61 -19.74
C CYS A 228 15.92 8.17 -19.33
N THR A 229 14.89 8.67 -20.02
CA THR A 229 13.49 8.26 -19.81
C THR A 229 13.21 6.85 -20.34
N ALA A 230 13.78 6.43 -21.47
CA ALA A 230 13.70 5.04 -21.93
C ALA A 230 14.32 4.09 -20.91
N VAL A 231 15.58 4.32 -20.51
CA VAL A 231 16.29 3.51 -19.50
C VAL A 231 15.57 3.48 -18.15
N TYR A 232 14.85 4.55 -17.78
CA TYR A 232 13.99 4.56 -16.60
C TYR A 232 12.76 3.66 -16.75
N LEU A 233 12.04 3.74 -17.87
CA LEU A 233 10.85 2.92 -18.14
C LEU A 233 11.22 1.44 -18.18
N GLU A 234 12.31 1.10 -18.89
CA GLU A 234 12.86 -0.26 -18.93
C GLU A 234 13.29 -0.75 -17.53
N LEU A 235 13.93 0.09 -16.70
CA LEU A 235 14.30 -0.26 -15.32
C LEU A 235 13.08 -0.50 -14.42
N VAL A 236 11.99 0.23 -14.64
CA VAL A 236 10.71 0.01 -13.95
C VAL A 236 10.06 -1.29 -14.41
N GLU A 237 10.10 -1.60 -15.71
CA GLU A 237 9.58 -2.85 -16.28
C GLU A 237 10.39 -4.07 -15.82
N VAL A 238 11.72 -4.03 -15.86
CA VAL A 238 12.58 -5.09 -15.28
C VAL A 238 12.22 -5.34 -13.81
N ASN A 239 11.87 -4.29 -13.06
CA ASN A 239 11.53 -4.39 -11.65
C ASN A 239 10.11 -4.94 -11.38
N SER A 240 9.19 -4.93 -12.35
CA SER A 240 7.79 -5.41 -12.20
C SER A 240 7.48 -6.67 -13.01
N ALA A 241 8.21 -6.91 -14.10
CA ALA A 241 7.97 -7.96 -15.09
C ALA A 241 9.16 -8.95 -15.23
N LEU A 242 10.07 -8.95 -14.25
CA LEU A 242 11.22 -9.88 -14.12
C LEU A 242 10.97 -11.34 -14.60
N PRO A 243 9.89 -12.05 -14.19
CA PRO A 243 9.53 -13.37 -14.76
C PRO A 243 9.31 -13.33 -16.27
N ALA A 244 8.48 -12.38 -16.73
CA ALA A 244 8.05 -12.23 -18.11
C ALA A 244 9.19 -11.84 -19.08
N LEU A 245 10.29 -11.28 -18.56
CA LEU A 245 11.49 -10.99 -19.35
C LEU A 245 12.49 -12.16 -19.31
N LEU A 246 12.83 -12.66 -18.11
CA LEU A 246 13.88 -13.69 -17.98
C LEU A 246 13.46 -15.06 -18.53
N ALA A 247 12.21 -15.49 -18.34
CA ALA A 247 11.80 -16.80 -18.83
C ALA A 247 11.79 -16.85 -20.37
N PRO A 248 11.27 -15.88 -21.13
CA PRO A 248 11.42 -15.87 -22.59
C PRO A 248 12.86 -15.72 -23.08
N ALA A 249 13.70 -14.93 -22.40
CA ALA A 249 15.11 -14.79 -22.79
C ALA A 249 15.88 -16.11 -22.64
N LEU A 250 15.82 -16.72 -21.46
CA LEU A 250 16.60 -17.92 -21.12
C LEU A 250 15.96 -19.22 -21.63
N LEU A 251 14.63 -19.34 -21.57
CA LEU A 251 13.88 -20.56 -21.94
C LEU A 251 13.19 -20.48 -23.31
N GLY A 252 13.18 -19.33 -23.97
CA GLY A 252 12.54 -19.13 -25.28
C GLY A 252 11.01 -19.03 -25.17
N THR A 253 10.32 -19.24 -26.29
CA THR A 253 8.84 -19.18 -26.34
C THR A 253 8.14 -20.10 -25.33
N ALA A 254 8.75 -21.26 -25.02
CA ALA A 254 8.28 -22.19 -23.99
C ALA A 254 8.37 -21.64 -22.55
N GLY A 255 9.19 -20.60 -22.29
CA GLY A 255 9.28 -19.95 -20.99
C GLY A 255 7.96 -19.33 -20.52
N ILE A 256 7.10 -18.87 -21.43
CA ILE A 256 5.76 -18.36 -21.10
C ILE A 256 4.88 -19.48 -20.55
N GLY A 257 4.90 -20.65 -21.19
CA GLY A 257 4.18 -21.85 -20.72
C GLY A 257 4.75 -22.38 -19.41
N TYR A 258 6.07 -22.31 -19.23
CA TYR A 258 6.73 -22.72 -17.98
C TYR A 258 6.26 -21.86 -16.79
N LEU A 259 6.23 -20.53 -16.92
CA LEU A 259 5.74 -19.63 -15.88
C LEU A 259 4.29 -19.91 -15.47
N ALA A 260 3.42 -20.13 -16.46
CA ALA A 260 2.01 -20.44 -16.23
C ALA A 260 1.80 -21.78 -15.51
N ALA A 261 2.69 -22.75 -15.73
CA ALA A 261 2.65 -24.05 -15.07
C ALA A 261 3.39 -24.07 -13.70
N ALA A 262 4.40 -23.22 -13.50
CA ALA A 262 5.24 -23.21 -12.30
C ALA A 262 4.67 -22.36 -11.16
N SER A 263 4.13 -21.17 -11.46
CA SER A 263 3.75 -20.18 -10.44
C SER A 263 2.39 -20.45 -9.77
N GLY A 264 1.51 -21.25 -10.38
CA GLY A 264 0.15 -21.56 -9.91
C GLY A 264 -0.84 -20.38 -9.92
N ALA A 265 -0.34 -19.15 -9.99
CA ALA A 265 -1.12 -17.94 -10.20
C ALA A 265 -1.64 -17.88 -11.64
N LYS A 266 -2.84 -17.32 -11.82
CA LYS A 266 -3.34 -16.91 -13.15
C LYS A 266 -2.65 -15.62 -13.59
N VAL A 267 -1.33 -15.67 -13.81
CA VAL A 267 -0.57 -14.53 -14.32
C VAL A 267 -1.06 -14.22 -15.74
N GLY A 268 -1.40 -12.97 -16.02
CA GLY A 268 -1.95 -12.50 -17.31
C GLY A 268 -0.93 -12.46 -18.45
N LEU A 269 -0.12 -13.50 -18.63
CA LEU A 269 0.98 -13.57 -19.61
C LEU A 269 0.63 -14.26 -20.94
N VAL A 270 -0.64 -14.62 -21.15
CA VAL A 270 -1.15 -15.08 -22.46
C VAL A 270 -1.39 -13.85 -23.36
N GLY A 271 -0.31 -13.17 -23.75
CA GLY A 271 -0.45 -11.93 -24.52
C GLY A 271 0.84 -11.17 -24.83
N PHE A 272 1.95 -11.83 -25.21
CA PHE A 272 3.15 -11.11 -25.68
C PHE A 272 3.84 -11.66 -26.96
N PHE A 273 3.98 -12.98 -27.18
CA PHE A 273 4.80 -13.49 -28.32
C PHE A 273 4.25 -14.60 -29.24
N VAL A 274 3.10 -15.23 -28.97
CA VAL A 274 2.77 -16.53 -29.60
C VAL A 274 2.15 -16.46 -31.01
N THR A 275 1.53 -15.35 -31.43
CA THR A 275 0.75 -15.29 -32.69
C THR A 275 1.53 -14.96 -33.97
N GLY A 276 2.80 -14.54 -33.88
CA GLY A 276 3.53 -14.01 -35.05
C GLY A 276 4.12 -15.04 -36.02
N TRP A 277 4.52 -16.23 -35.55
CA TRP A 277 5.48 -17.06 -36.29
C TRP A 277 4.90 -17.98 -37.38
N LYS A 278 3.60 -18.27 -37.37
CA LYS A 278 3.00 -19.27 -38.28
C LYS A 278 2.62 -18.74 -39.68
N LYS A 279 3.09 -17.53 -40.05
CA LYS A 279 2.78 -16.89 -41.36
C LYS A 279 3.98 -16.24 -42.05
N ALA A 280 5.20 -16.41 -41.51
CA ALA A 280 6.41 -15.72 -41.97
C ALA A 280 7.30 -16.54 -42.94
N THR A 281 6.99 -17.82 -43.17
CA THR A 281 7.85 -18.76 -43.92
C THR A 281 7.49 -18.96 -45.40
N GLU A 282 6.39 -18.38 -45.90
CA GLU A 282 5.91 -18.63 -47.27
C GLU A 282 6.27 -17.56 -48.31
N ASN A 283 6.86 -16.41 -47.93
CA ASN A 283 7.11 -15.34 -48.90
C ASN A 283 8.36 -14.48 -48.64
N SER A 284 9.51 -15.12 -48.47
CA SER A 284 10.81 -14.45 -48.23
C SER A 284 11.84 -14.78 -49.31
N THR A 285 11.67 -14.23 -50.52
CA THR A 285 12.76 -14.11 -51.51
C THR A 285 12.94 -12.65 -51.93
N ARG A 286 14.12 -12.07 -51.63
CA ARG A 286 14.53 -10.66 -51.86
C ARG A 286 13.72 -9.67 -50.99
N ALA A 287 14.29 -8.65 -50.36
CA ALA A 287 15.59 -7.99 -50.55
C ALA A 287 16.26 -7.65 -49.19
N ALA A 288 17.46 -7.06 -49.22
CA ALA A 288 18.28 -6.81 -48.03
C ALA A 288 18.82 -5.37 -47.95
N VAL A 289 19.19 -4.95 -46.74
CA VAL A 289 20.00 -3.78 -46.36
C VAL A 289 19.43 -2.38 -46.69
N SER A 290 19.01 -1.65 -45.66
CA SER A 290 19.63 -0.38 -45.20
C SER A 290 18.71 0.44 -44.28
N GLY A 291 19.32 1.24 -43.39
CA GLY A 291 18.62 2.21 -42.53
C GLY A 291 18.03 1.61 -41.24
N GLY A 292 18.57 2.01 -40.09
CA GLY A 292 18.04 1.60 -38.78
C GLY A 292 16.87 2.47 -38.31
N ALA A 293 15.81 1.84 -37.83
CA ALA A 293 14.75 2.46 -37.05
C ALA A 293 14.31 1.47 -35.97
N VAL A 294 14.44 1.84 -34.69
CA VAL A 294 13.91 1.06 -33.57
C VAL A 294 12.41 1.32 -33.51
N VAL A 295 11.60 0.26 -33.62
CA VAL A 295 10.14 0.33 -33.50
C VAL A 295 9.74 -0.52 -32.29
N VAL A 296 9.45 0.15 -31.17
CA VAL A 296 8.90 -0.49 -29.97
C VAL A 296 7.48 -0.99 -30.29
N VAL A 297 7.18 -2.24 -29.96
CA VAL A 297 5.85 -2.85 -30.19
C VAL A 297 5.35 -3.59 -28.94
N ALA A 298 4.91 -2.81 -27.97
CA ALA A 298 3.82 -3.15 -27.06
C ALA A 298 2.72 -2.09 -27.30
N ILE A 299 1.44 -2.39 -27.46
CA ILE A 299 0.60 -3.46 -26.88
C ILE A 299 -0.34 -4.00 -27.97
N ALA A 300 -0.53 -5.32 -28.11
CA ALA A 300 -1.45 -5.88 -29.13
C ALA A 300 -2.01 -7.30 -28.91
N ALA A 301 -1.63 -8.05 -27.86
CA ALA A 301 -1.77 -9.52 -27.86
C ALA A 301 -2.69 -10.14 -26.78
N VAL A 302 -3.32 -9.34 -25.90
CA VAL A 302 -4.18 -9.85 -24.81
C VAL A 302 -5.53 -10.42 -25.29
N LEU A 303 -6.10 -9.88 -26.37
CA LEU A 303 -7.49 -10.18 -26.77
C LEU A 303 -7.66 -11.38 -27.72
N ALA A 304 -6.58 -11.86 -28.36
CA ALA A 304 -6.66 -12.98 -29.29
C ALA A 304 -6.92 -14.35 -28.62
N ALA A 305 -6.77 -14.46 -27.30
CA ALA A 305 -6.77 -15.72 -26.57
C ALA A 305 -8.16 -16.37 -26.37
N MET A 306 -9.25 -15.61 -26.45
CA MET A 306 -10.60 -16.11 -26.14
C MET A 306 -11.35 -16.75 -27.33
N ALA A 307 -10.76 -16.77 -28.53
CA ALA A 307 -11.47 -17.11 -29.78
C ALA A 307 -11.27 -18.55 -30.29
N LEU A 308 -10.51 -19.42 -29.60
CA LEU A 308 -9.97 -20.67 -30.20
C LEU A 308 -10.40 -21.99 -29.53
N THR A 309 -11.36 -21.98 -28.61
CA THR A 309 -12.00 -23.22 -28.08
C THR A 309 -13.49 -23.25 -28.37
N GLY A 310 -13.85 -23.36 -29.66
CA GLY A 310 -15.25 -23.51 -30.08
C GLY A 310 -15.74 -24.95 -29.95
N ASN A 311 -16.82 -25.15 -29.18
CA ASN A 311 -17.86 -26.16 -29.38
C ASN A 311 -19.06 -25.88 -28.44
N ASP A 312 -20.26 -26.29 -28.84
CA ASP A 312 -21.50 -25.63 -28.40
C ASP A 312 -22.29 -26.30 -27.27
N THR A 313 -22.39 -25.61 -26.12
CA THR A 313 -23.55 -25.65 -25.19
C THR A 313 -23.81 -27.01 -24.45
N PRO A 314 -24.83 -27.14 -23.56
CA PRO A 314 -24.60 -27.10 -22.11
C PRO A 314 -25.04 -28.38 -21.37
N PRO A 315 -25.02 -28.40 -20.02
CA PRO A 315 -26.31 -28.28 -19.33
C PRO A 315 -26.29 -27.40 -18.06
N ALA A 316 -27.47 -27.20 -17.46
CA ALA A 316 -27.70 -26.40 -16.25
C ALA A 316 -28.15 -27.27 -15.05
N ALA A 317 -28.50 -26.62 -13.92
CA ALA A 317 -28.65 -27.17 -12.56
C ALA A 317 -27.29 -27.49 -11.90
N ILE A 318 -27.12 -27.40 -10.58
CA ILE A 318 -28.10 -27.43 -9.47
C ILE A 318 -28.00 -26.17 -8.59
N ASN A 319 -29.13 -25.65 -8.11
CA ASN A 319 -29.15 -24.61 -7.07
C ASN A 319 -30.45 -24.63 -6.24
N GLN A 320 -30.48 -25.38 -5.14
CA GLN A 320 -31.44 -25.22 -4.04
C GLN A 320 -30.76 -25.61 -2.71
N PRO A 321 -30.87 -24.79 -1.64
CA PRO A 321 -30.31 -25.13 -0.32
C PRO A 321 -31.29 -25.95 0.52
N SER A 322 -30.82 -27.05 1.10
CA SER A 322 -31.53 -27.77 2.18
C SER A 322 -31.14 -27.21 3.56
N THR A 323 -32.09 -27.19 4.49
CA THR A 323 -31.93 -26.65 5.85
C THR A 323 -31.87 -27.75 6.92
N GLN A 324 -31.53 -27.34 8.15
CA GLN A 324 -31.51 -28.14 9.39
C GLN A 324 -30.33 -29.13 9.57
N PRO A 325 -30.02 -29.54 10.83
CA PRO A 325 -28.64 -29.44 11.31
C PRO A 325 -28.00 -30.76 11.79
N THR A 326 -26.67 -30.76 11.85
CA THR A 326 -25.88 -31.86 12.44
C THR A 326 -24.87 -31.30 13.45
N GLN A 327 -24.56 -32.09 14.48
CA GLN A 327 -23.89 -31.64 15.70
C GLN A 327 -22.35 -31.67 15.63
N GLN A 328 -21.73 -30.85 16.47
CA GLN A 328 -20.30 -30.75 16.70
C GLN A 328 -19.75 -31.93 17.55
N PRO A 329 -18.62 -32.54 17.14
CA PRO A 329 -17.65 -33.10 18.07
C PRO A 329 -16.58 -32.06 18.42
N THR A 330 -16.35 -31.81 19.71
CA THR A 330 -15.42 -30.77 20.19
C THR A 330 -13.98 -31.30 20.24
N GLN A 331 -13.01 -30.55 19.71
CA GLN A 331 -11.58 -30.84 19.87
C GLN A 331 -10.87 -29.66 20.57
N PRO A 332 -9.96 -29.86 21.55
CA PRO A 332 -9.38 -28.76 22.33
C PRO A 332 -8.34 -27.92 21.55
N PRO A 333 -8.13 -26.64 21.93
CA PRO A 333 -7.09 -25.80 21.32
C PRO A 333 -5.68 -26.26 21.68
N ALA A 334 -4.80 -26.36 20.67
CA ALA A 334 -3.37 -26.62 20.90
C ALA A 334 -2.66 -25.40 21.51
N GLN A 335 -1.78 -25.64 22.49
CA GLN A 335 -1.01 -24.60 23.17
C GLN A 335 0.22 -24.17 22.34
N LYS A 336 0.56 -22.88 22.36
CA LYS A 336 1.84 -22.38 21.83
C LYS A 336 2.99 -22.75 22.78
N PRO A 337 4.09 -23.37 22.28
CA PRO A 337 5.32 -23.50 23.07
C PRO A 337 5.99 -22.14 23.27
N THR A 338 6.35 -21.81 24.51
CA THR A 338 7.11 -20.60 24.85
C THR A 338 8.56 -20.96 25.11
N VAL A 339 9.49 -20.46 24.29
CA VAL A 339 10.94 -20.69 24.45
C VAL A 339 11.58 -19.53 25.21
N PRO A 340 12.33 -19.76 26.32
CA PRO A 340 13.00 -18.70 27.07
C PRO A 340 14.31 -18.23 26.39
N PRO A 341 14.70 -16.95 26.55
CA PRO A 341 15.87 -16.39 25.87
C PRO A 341 17.20 -16.74 26.54
N VAL A 342 18.13 -17.35 25.78
CA VAL A 342 19.51 -17.58 26.21
C VAL A 342 20.38 -16.35 25.87
N LYS A 343 21.21 -15.89 26.82
CA LYS A 343 22.16 -14.78 26.60
C LYS A 343 23.50 -15.28 26.04
N PRO A 344 24.07 -14.67 24.98
CA PRO A 344 25.44 -14.92 24.55
C PRO A 344 26.46 -14.17 25.45
N PRO A 345 27.60 -14.80 25.82
CA PRO A 345 28.68 -14.14 26.56
C PRO A 345 29.86 -13.74 25.65
N VAL A 346 30.14 -12.44 25.51
CA VAL A 346 31.40 -11.94 24.93
C VAL A 346 31.93 -10.78 25.78
N LYS A 347 33.24 -10.78 26.05
CA LYS A 347 33.91 -9.88 27.01
C LYS A 347 35.16 -9.25 26.38
N PRO A 348 35.14 -7.98 25.95
CA PRO A 348 36.33 -7.27 25.47
C PRO A 348 37.31 -6.92 26.61
N PRO A 349 38.62 -6.82 26.35
CA PRO A 349 39.62 -6.38 27.32
C PRO A 349 39.68 -4.85 27.50
N SER A 350 40.25 -4.40 28.62
CA SER A 350 40.34 -2.97 28.99
C SER A 350 41.62 -2.28 28.50
N ALA A 351 41.54 -0.97 28.26
CA ALA A 351 42.69 -0.06 28.17
C ALA A 351 42.42 1.28 28.90
N LYS A 352 43.48 1.89 29.44
CA LYS A 352 43.57 3.13 30.26
C LYS A 352 45.08 3.53 30.26
N PRO A 353 45.58 4.72 30.68
CA PRO A 353 45.00 6.01 31.09
C PRO A 353 45.51 7.15 30.14
N PRO A 354 45.72 8.44 30.52
CA PRO A 354 45.29 9.32 31.65
C PRO A 354 44.35 10.47 31.20
N ALA A 355 43.66 11.28 32.01
CA ALA A 355 43.75 11.74 33.40
C ALA A 355 44.64 12.99 33.64
N SER A 356 43.98 14.16 33.81
CA SER A 356 44.58 15.44 34.24
C SER A 356 43.58 16.24 35.11
N ASN A 357 44.10 17.05 36.04
CA ASN A 357 43.40 17.73 37.15
C ASN A 357 44.42 18.70 37.83
N PRO A 358 44.11 19.58 38.81
CA PRO A 358 42.94 20.44 39.08
C PRO A 358 43.30 21.96 39.08
N THR A 359 42.34 22.85 39.38
CA THR A 359 42.49 24.16 40.10
C THR A 359 41.06 24.63 40.42
N GLN A 360 40.55 24.60 41.66
CA GLN A 360 40.81 25.46 42.84
C GLN A 360 40.17 26.87 42.74
N ALA A 361 39.58 27.36 43.84
CA ALA A 361 38.73 28.56 43.91
C ALA A 361 39.27 29.62 44.88
N PRO A 362 38.78 30.87 44.84
CA PRO A 362 38.99 31.85 45.91
C PRO A 362 37.69 32.24 46.66
N THR A 363 37.78 32.23 47.99
CA THR A 363 36.80 32.82 48.92
C THR A 363 36.95 34.35 48.98
N SER A 364 35.86 35.10 49.22
CA SER A 364 35.94 36.41 49.91
C SER A 364 34.58 36.89 50.44
N ALA A 365 34.57 37.37 51.69
CA ALA A 365 33.61 38.34 52.25
C ALA A 365 34.46 39.54 52.75
N PRO A 366 33.91 40.76 52.94
CA PRO A 366 33.28 41.05 54.23
C PRO A 366 32.15 42.12 54.25
N THR A 367 31.60 42.28 55.45
CA THR A 367 30.62 43.24 55.99
C THR A 367 30.88 44.74 55.72
N THR A 368 29.82 45.55 55.53
CA THR A 368 29.64 46.88 56.18
C THR A 368 28.20 47.42 56.12
N ALA A 369 27.88 48.34 57.04
CA ALA A 369 26.73 49.27 57.12
C ALA A 369 27.31 50.66 57.54
N PRO A 370 26.57 51.77 57.90
CA PRO A 370 25.12 52.01 58.02
C PRO A 370 24.58 53.41 57.55
N THR A 371 23.26 53.66 57.68
CA THR A 371 22.57 55.01 57.73
C THR A 371 22.67 55.95 56.50
N THR A 372 21.80 56.93 56.18
CA THR A 372 20.57 57.59 56.76
C THR A 372 19.67 58.06 55.55
N THR A 373 18.55 58.80 55.55
CA THR A 373 17.77 59.70 56.46
C THR A 373 16.27 59.76 56.02
N ALA A 374 15.42 60.61 56.64
CA ALA A 374 14.09 61.05 56.15
C ALA A 374 14.11 62.58 55.80
N PRO A 375 13.02 63.26 55.32
CA PRO A 375 11.75 63.52 56.05
C PRO A 375 10.47 63.49 55.15
N THR A 376 9.37 64.21 55.43
CA THR A 376 8.28 63.92 56.42
C THR A 376 7.24 65.07 56.44
N THR A 377 5.96 64.85 56.09
CA THR A 377 4.83 65.79 56.41
C THR A 377 3.44 65.12 56.50
N ALA A 378 2.53 65.72 57.29
CA ALA A 378 1.12 65.33 57.57
C ALA A 378 0.25 66.62 57.63
N PRO A 379 -0.94 66.79 58.30
CA PRO A 379 -1.67 66.05 59.36
C PRO A 379 -3.07 65.51 58.87
N THR A 380 -4.25 65.41 59.52
CA THR A 380 -4.84 65.92 60.80
C THR A 380 -5.96 65.01 61.39
N GLN A 381 -7.11 65.55 61.85
CA GLN A 381 -8.15 64.96 62.74
C GLN A 381 -9.48 65.79 62.62
N PRO A 382 -10.61 65.61 63.40
CA PRO A 382 -10.77 65.25 64.83
C PRO A 382 -11.89 64.22 65.18
N SER A 383 -12.25 64.09 66.48
CA SER A 383 -13.13 63.06 67.08
C SER A 383 -13.89 63.60 68.33
N VAL A 384 -14.98 62.93 68.79
CA VAL A 384 -15.71 63.19 70.07
C VAL A 384 -16.39 61.92 70.66
N THR A 385 -16.64 61.91 71.98
CA THR A 385 -17.27 60.83 72.79
C THR A 385 -18.08 61.43 73.97
N PRO A 386 -19.14 60.77 74.51
CA PRO A 386 -19.07 60.30 75.91
C PRO A 386 -19.93 59.03 76.26
N THR A 387 -19.78 58.54 77.50
CA THR A 387 -20.37 57.30 78.10
C THR A 387 -21.67 57.56 78.89
N PRO A 388 -22.51 56.53 79.14
CA PRO A 388 -23.04 56.34 80.51
C PRO A 388 -23.26 54.89 81.03
N THR A 389 -22.84 54.67 82.30
CA THR A 389 -23.48 53.91 83.42
C THR A 389 -23.88 52.40 83.30
N VAL A 390 -23.66 51.68 84.42
CA VAL A 390 -23.96 50.24 84.66
C VAL A 390 -25.07 50.06 85.72
N PRO A 391 -25.92 49.02 85.62
CA PRO A 391 -26.53 48.38 86.78
C PRO A 391 -26.32 46.84 86.84
N THR A 392 -26.38 46.28 88.05
CA THR A 392 -26.01 44.89 88.39
C THR A 392 -27.14 43.85 88.19
N PRO A 393 -26.87 42.62 87.72
CA PRO A 393 -27.84 41.52 87.69
C PRO A 393 -27.89 40.69 89.01
N PRO A 394 -29.05 40.11 89.37
CA PRO A 394 -29.22 39.21 90.52
C PRO A 394 -28.70 37.76 90.27
N PRO A 395 -28.58 36.92 91.31
CA PRO A 395 -27.94 35.59 91.20
C PRO A 395 -28.74 34.54 90.40
N SER A 396 -28.02 33.49 89.99
CA SER A 396 -28.41 32.51 88.97
C SER A 396 -29.34 31.38 89.44
N THR A 397 -30.29 31.01 88.59
CA THR A 397 -31.00 29.72 88.63
C THR A 397 -30.51 28.83 87.48
N PRO A 398 -30.19 27.53 87.68
CA PRO A 398 -29.66 26.68 86.61
C PRO A 398 -30.73 26.25 85.61
N THR A 399 -30.60 26.67 84.36
CA THR A 399 -31.44 26.23 83.23
C THR A 399 -30.98 24.85 82.72
N PRO A 400 -31.89 23.91 82.39
CA PRO A 400 -31.51 22.62 81.80
C PRO A 400 -30.73 22.77 80.49
N PRO A 401 -29.80 21.83 80.17
CA PRO A 401 -29.04 21.88 78.92
C PRO A 401 -29.97 21.75 77.71
N LYS A 402 -29.92 22.75 76.82
CA LYS A 402 -30.65 22.77 75.56
C LYS A 402 -30.29 21.54 74.72
N PRO A 403 -31.25 20.75 74.20
CA PRO A 403 -30.95 19.55 73.43
C PRO A 403 -30.16 19.89 72.17
N THR A 404 -29.03 19.19 71.96
CA THR A 404 -28.06 19.48 70.91
C THR A 404 -28.66 19.13 69.53
N PRO A 405 -28.97 20.08 68.64
CA PRO A 405 -29.85 19.85 67.49
C PRO A 405 -29.23 18.92 66.44
N THR A 406 -29.69 17.67 66.35
CA THR A 406 -29.02 16.56 65.66
C THR A 406 -28.95 16.66 64.13
N THR A 407 -29.65 17.61 63.51
CA THR A 407 -29.74 17.77 62.05
C THR A 407 -28.37 18.05 61.41
N PRO A 408 -28.09 17.48 60.22
CA PRO A 408 -26.98 17.94 59.38
C PRO A 408 -27.27 19.33 58.80
N VAL A 409 -26.23 20.00 58.32
CA VAL A 409 -26.25 21.34 57.75
C VAL A 409 -25.48 21.30 56.42
N LEU A 410 -26.08 21.84 55.36
CA LEU A 410 -25.45 22.00 54.06
C LEU A 410 -24.53 23.23 54.07
N ASP A 411 -23.32 23.10 53.55
CA ASP A 411 -22.31 24.17 53.50
C ASP A 411 -21.56 24.12 52.17
N GLU A 412 -22.10 24.81 51.15
CA GLU A 412 -21.62 24.86 49.74
C GLU A 412 -20.19 25.43 49.56
N GLY A 413 -19.48 25.71 50.65
CA GLY A 413 -18.07 26.08 50.67
C GLY A 413 -17.14 24.97 51.15
N LEU A 414 -17.67 23.84 51.63
CA LEU A 414 -16.95 22.77 52.33
C LEU A 414 -16.11 21.91 51.37
N VAL A 415 -16.62 21.55 50.19
CA VAL A 415 -15.85 20.88 49.13
C VAL A 415 -15.72 21.75 47.89
N THR A 416 -14.57 21.65 47.22
CA THR A 416 -14.35 22.26 45.90
C THR A 416 -13.47 21.36 45.05
N ILE A 417 -13.93 21.03 43.84
CA ILE A 417 -13.16 20.30 42.82
C ILE A 417 -12.49 21.31 41.88
N SER A 418 -11.21 21.11 41.60
CA SER A 418 -10.43 21.99 40.72
C SER A 418 -9.51 21.20 39.79
N ILE A 419 -9.22 21.76 38.61
CA ILE A 419 -8.18 21.27 37.70
C ILE A 419 -6.95 22.18 37.85
N PRO A 420 -5.76 21.65 38.16
CA PRO A 420 -4.56 22.47 38.32
C PRO A 420 -4.14 23.06 36.96
N GLN A 421 -4.16 24.39 36.84
CA GLN A 421 -3.91 25.06 35.57
C GLN A 421 -2.42 25.12 35.22
N GLY A 422 -2.06 24.55 34.07
CA GLY A 422 -0.93 24.99 33.26
C GLY A 422 0.46 24.41 33.59
N GLY A 423 0.89 23.42 32.79
CA GLY A 423 2.00 23.59 31.83
C GLY A 423 3.41 23.97 32.31
N GLY A 424 3.68 24.10 33.61
CA GLY A 424 5.03 24.34 34.14
C GLY A 424 5.87 23.06 34.21
N ASN A 425 7.19 23.16 33.98
CA ASN A 425 8.11 22.06 34.26
C ASN A 425 7.99 21.62 35.73
N PRO A 426 8.09 20.31 36.04
CA PRO A 426 8.23 19.87 37.42
C PRO A 426 9.53 20.45 38.00
N VAL A 427 9.42 21.17 39.11
CA VAL A 427 10.59 21.48 39.95
C VAL A 427 11.04 20.15 40.53
N LEU A 428 12.18 19.64 40.03
CA LEU A 428 12.90 18.55 40.65
C LEU A 428 13.62 19.10 41.87
N ASP A 429 13.10 18.80 43.05
CA ASP A 429 13.90 18.68 44.26
C ASP A 429 13.77 17.23 44.78
N GLU A 430 14.77 16.80 45.54
CA GLU A 430 15.15 15.40 45.80
C GLU A 430 15.52 14.57 44.55
N THR A 431 16.75 14.03 44.55
CA THR A 431 17.31 13.23 43.45
C THR A 431 17.47 11.76 43.87
N PRO A 432 16.70 10.82 43.29
CA PRO A 432 17.03 9.40 43.31
C PRO A 432 18.20 9.07 42.36
N ALA A 433 18.96 8.02 42.66
CA ALA A 433 20.11 7.59 41.84
C ALA A 433 19.71 7.17 40.40
N PRO A 434 20.59 7.36 39.39
CA PRO A 434 20.26 7.14 37.99
C PRO A 434 20.00 5.66 37.66
N GLN A 435 18.75 5.33 37.33
CA GLN A 435 18.34 4.02 36.83
C GLN A 435 18.53 3.88 35.30
N PRO A 436 18.70 2.65 34.77
CA PRO A 436 18.93 2.43 33.35
C PRO A 436 17.71 2.74 32.47
N ARG A 437 17.97 3.20 31.24
CA ARG A 437 16.97 3.68 30.26
C ARG A 437 15.88 2.67 29.86
N SER A 438 16.04 1.38 30.18
CA SER A 438 15.04 0.34 29.89
C SER A 438 13.72 0.50 30.67
N ALA A 439 13.69 1.32 31.73
CA ALA A 439 12.48 1.59 32.51
C ALA A 439 11.64 2.79 31.99
N GLN A 440 12.11 3.53 30.99
CA GLN A 440 11.45 4.78 30.54
C GLN A 440 10.35 4.55 29.48
N ALA A 441 9.94 3.30 29.23
CA ALA A 441 8.94 2.94 28.22
C ALA A 441 7.48 2.98 28.71
N GLU A 442 7.24 2.89 30.02
CA GLU A 442 5.88 2.70 30.58
C GLU A 442 5.20 4.00 31.07
N ALA A 443 5.88 5.15 30.97
CA ALA A 443 5.46 6.40 31.61
C ALA A 443 4.88 7.44 30.64
N ARG A 444 3.72 7.17 29.99
CA ARG A 444 2.97 8.23 29.28
C ARG A 444 1.45 8.04 29.06
N THR A 445 0.75 7.32 29.92
CA THR A 445 -0.72 7.44 30.03
C THR A 445 -1.05 8.72 30.81
N ALA A 446 -1.46 9.77 30.09
CA ALA A 446 -1.81 11.06 30.69
C ALA A 446 -3.29 11.09 31.12
N GLY A 447 -3.56 10.65 32.34
CA GLY A 447 -4.87 10.80 32.98
C GLY A 447 -5.17 12.25 33.38
N VAL A 448 -6.45 12.59 33.50
CA VAL A 448 -6.94 13.89 33.94
C VAL A 448 -6.87 13.97 35.46
N ARG A 449 -6.05 14.90 35.96
CA ARG A 449 -5.83 15.13 37.40
C ARG A 449 -6.77 16.20 37.93
N PHE A 450 -7.47 15.89 39.02
CA PHE A 450 -8.29 16.84 39.78
C PHE A 450 -7.70 17.01 41.19
N VAL A 451 -7.95 18.16 41.81
CA VAL A 451 -7.59 18.47 43.19
C VAL A 451 -8.87 18.86 43.94
N ILE A 452 -9.23 18.03 44.91
CA ILE A 452 -10.32 18.24 45.85
C ILE A 452 -9.75 19.00 47.05
N THR A 453 -10.34 20.14 47.38
CA THR A 453 -9.99 20.93 48.58
C THR A 453 -11.18 20.96 49.53
N ILE A 454 -10.94 20.60 50.80
CA ILE A 454 -11.94 20.67 51.86
C ILE A 454 -11.65 21.88 52.76
N LYS A 455 -12.65 22.71 53.04
CA LYS A 455 -12.52 23.88 53.92
C LYS A 455 -13.24 23.66 55.25
N THR A 456 -12.48 23.28 56.26
CA THR A 456 -12.98 23.08 57.63
C THR A 456 -13.05 24.39 58.42
N PRO A 457 -14.05 24.57 59.31
CA PRO A 457 -14.03 25.64 60.29
C PRO A 457 -12.80 25.58 61.19
N ALA A 458 -12.29 26.75 61.59
CA ALA A 458 -11.11 26.86 62.46
C ALA A 458 -11.32 26.08 63.78
N GLY A 459 -10.39 25.18 64.09
CA GLY A 459 -10.47 24.32 65.28
C GLY A 459 -11.40 23.11 65.15
N ASN A 460 -11.79 22.70 63.94
CA ASN A 460 -12.60 21.49 63.75
C ASN A 460 -11.89 20.23 64.29
N ALA A 461 -12.49 19.61 65.31
CA ALA A 461 -12.06 18.32 65.85
C ALA A 461 -12.89 17.12 65.35
N ASN A 462 -13.94 17.35 64.54
CA ASN A 462 -14.77 16.27 63.99
C ASN A 462 -14.05 15.60 62.81
N PRO A 463 -14.06 14.26 62.67
CA PRO A 463 -13.47 13.58 61.53
C PRO A 463 -14.02 14.11 60.19
N VAL A 464 -13.11 14.48 59.28
CA VAL A 464 -13.42 14.80 57.89
C VAL A 464 -13.43 13.50 57.10
N VAL A 465 -14.59 13.20 56.51
CA VAL A 465 -14.81 12.03 55.65
C VAL A 465 -15.31 12.51 54.30
N ILE A 466 -14.77 11.96 53.22
CA ILE A 466 -15.31 12.16 51.87
C ILE A 466 -15.71 10.83 51.25
N GLY A 467 -16.77 10.85 50.44
CA GLY A 467 -17.17 9.78 49.53
C GLY A 467 -16.89 10.16 48.08
N LEU A 468 -16.48 9.19 47.28
CA LEU A 468 -16.23 9.30 45.85
C LEU A 468 -17.17 8.35 45.11
N LYS A 469 -18.01 8.89 44.24
CA LYS A 469 -18.84 8.13 43.29
C LYS A 469 -18.47 8.54 41.88
N TYR A 470 -18.51 7.61 40.94
CA TYR A 470 -18.13 7.85 39.55
C TYR A 470 -18.96 6.99 38.60
N GLY A 471 -19.14 7.48 37.38
CA GLY A 471 -19.86 6.76 36.32
C GLY A 471 -19.09 5.56 35.77
N ALA A 472 -19.78 4.73 34.99
CA ALA A 472 -19.27 3.44 34.51
C ALA A 472 -18.12 3.50 33.48
N GLU A 473 -17.73 4.69 33.02
CA GLU A 473 -16.62 4.91 32.08
C GLU A 473 -15.34 5.35 32.83
N LEU A 474 -15.34 5.30 34.17
CA LEU A 474 -14.26 5.73 35.07
C LEU A 474 -13.88 4.60 36.04
N GLU A 475 -12.60 4.52 36.40
CA GLU A 475 -12.07 3.60 37.41
C GLU A 475 -11.67 4.32 38.71
N TRP A 476 -11.29 3.55 39.74
CA TRP A 476 -10.89 4.08 41.04
C TRP A 476 -9.61 4.95 40.94
N PRO A 477 -9.67 6.27 41.25
CA PRO A 477 -8.66 7.23 40.79
C PRO A 477 -7.43 7.36 41.72
N LEU A 478 -7.19 6.38 42.60
CA LEU A 478 -6.14 6.40 43.62
C LEU A 478 -5.42 5.05 43.72
N LYS A 479 -4.14 5.01 43.32
CA LYS A 479 -3.29 3.80 43.33
C LYS A 479 -2.71 3.48 44.72
N SER A 480 -2.74 4.43 45.65
CA SER A 480 -2.29 4.30 47.04
C SER A 480 -2.90 5.42 47.91
N ASN A 481 -2.75 5.34 49.23
CA ASN A 481 -3.19 6.38 50.17
C ASN A 481 -2.37 7.67 50.01
N PRO A 482 -3.00 8.82 49.67
CA PRO A 482 -2.29 10.10 49.53
C PRO A 482 -1.86 10.71 50.86
N ALA A 483 -0.89 11.61 50.82
CA ALA A 483 -0.31 12.20 52.03
C ALA A 483 -1.35 12.98 52.86
N GLY A 484 -1.67 12.46 54.05
CA GLY A 484 -2.69 13.02 54.96
C GLY A 484 -4.10 12.46 54.77
N TRP A 485 -4.26 11.37 53.99
CA TRP A 485 -5.54 10.70 53.75
C TRP A 485 -5.42 9.17 53.85
N THR A 486 -6.43 8.53 54.43
CA THR A 486 -6.62 7.07 54.40
C THR A 486 -7.83 6.77 53.53
N CYS A 487 -7.64 6.07 52.40
CA CYS A 487 -8.67 5.82 51.39
C CYS A 487 -8.96 4.32 51.24
N THR A 488 -10.23 3.97 51.09
CA THR A 488 -10.71 2.60 50.95
C THR A 488 -11.58 2.48 49.71
N GLN A 489 -11.06 1.82 48.66
CA GLN A 489 -11.78 1.59 47.40
C GLN A 489 -13.11 0.84 47.60
N ALA A 490 -13.13 -0.19 48.47
CA ALA A 490 -14.30 -1.02 48.73
C ALA A 490 -15.51 -0.27 49.34
N SER A 491 -15.29 0.88 49.96
CA SER A 491 -16.34 1.78 50.49
C SER A 491 -16.41 3.12 49.76
N GLY A 492 -15.59 3.31 48.71
CA GLY A 492 -15.48 4.56 47.96
C GLY A 492 -15.09 5.79 48.79
N SER A 493 -14.44 5.62 49.95
CA SER A 493 -14.34 6.68 50.97
C SER A 493 -12.91 6.99 51.40
N CYS A 494 -12.60 8.26 51.66
CA CYS A 494 -11.35 8.69 52.29
C CYS A 494 -11.60 9.46 53.60
N THR A 495 -10.69 9.33 54.56
CA THR A 495 -10.68 10.08 55.82
C THR A 495 -9.40 10.89 55.97
N ALA A 496 -9.50 12.14 56.45
CA ALA A 496 -8.33 13.00 56.65
C ALA A 496 -7.59 12.63 57.94
N SER A 497 -6.25 12.64 57.90
CA SER A 497 -5.40 12.40 59.09
C SER A 497 -5.32 13.61 60.02
N ASP A 498 -5.51 14.82 59.49
CA ASP A 498 -5.70 16.06 60.24
C ASP A 498 -7.12 16.60 59.92
N PRO A 499 -8.08 16.50 60.84
CA PRO A 499 -9.43 17.03 60.62
C PRO A 499 -9.56 18.55 60.78
N ALA A 500 -8.56 19.23 61.34
CA ALA A 500 -8.55 20.68 61.47
C ALA A 500 -8.03 21.35 60.20
N ASN A 501 -7.00 20.78 59.57
CA ASN A 501 -6.40 21.24 58.31
C ASN A 501 -6.23 20.08 57.30
N PRO A 502 -7.32 19.57 56.69
CA PRO A 502 -7.25 18.50 55.70
C PRO A 502 -6.44 18.94 54.47
N LYS A 503 -5.40 18.17 54.11
CA LYS A 503 -4.56 18.47 52.93
C LYS A 503 -5.37 18.32 51.63
N PRO A 504 -5.09 19.11 50.57
CA PRO A 504 -5.75 18.92 49.28
C PRO A 504 -5.52 17.51 48.72
N LEU A 505 -6.60 16.83 48.35
CA LEU A 505 -6.56 15.49 47.80
C LEU A 505 -6.47 15.54 46.28
N ALA A 506 -5.34 15.07 45.73
CA ALA A 506 -5.20 14.86 44.30
C ALA A 506 -5.72 13.47 43.90
N ILE A 507 -6.64 13.44 42.93
CA ILE A 507 -7.12 12.21 42.28
C ILE A 507 -6.82 12.29 40.78
N THR A 508 -6.68 11.13 40.11
CA THR A 508 -6.46 11.09 38.65
C THR A 508 -7.27 9.97 38.03
N PHE A 509 -8.14 10.30 37.07
CA PHE A 509 -8.81 9.33 36.21
C PHE A 509 -8.03 9.19 34.91
N ASP A 510 -7.93 7.98 34.35
CA ASP A 510 -7.46 7.83 32.98
C ASP A 510 -8.45 8.49 31.99
N SER A 511 -7.94 9.03 30.88
CA SER A 511 -8.77 9.78 29.92
C SER A 511 -9.71 8.82 29.17
N PRO A 512 -11.05 8.91 29.33
CA PRO A 512 -11.97 7.97 28.71
C PRO A 512 -11.98 8.11 27.18
N THR A 513 -12.16 6.99 26.48
CA THR A 513 -12.08 6.87 25.02
C THR A 513 -13.41 7.12 24.30
N GLY A 514 -14.47 7.43 25.06
CA GLY A 514 -15.83 7.66 24.58
C GLY A 514 -16.81 7.77 25.75
N GLY A 515 -18.02 7.23 25.58
CA GLY A 515 -18.95 7.05 26.68
C GLY A 515 -19.86 8.25 26.99
N SER A 516 -20.97 7.95 27.68
CA SER A 516 -21.99 8.96 28.02
C SER A 516 -21.45 10.02 28.97
N THR A 517 -22.03 11.23 28.98
CA THR A 517 -21.62 12.31 29.89
C THR A 517 -21.70 11.85 31.35
N ALA A 518 -22.83 11.27 31.77
CA ALA A 518 -23.02 10.73 33.12
C ALA A 518 -22.07 9.56 33.44
N GLY A 519 -21.72 8.74 32.45
CA GLY A 519 -20.70 7.70 32.58
C GLY A 519 -19.30 8.25 32.88
N ARG A 520 -19.03 9.51 32.52
CA ARG A 520 -17.78 10.23 32.75
C ARG A 520 -17.84 11.28 33.85
N THR A 521 -18.97 11.39 34.57
CA THR A 521 -19.10 12.29 35.73
C THR A 521 -18.68 11.56 37.01
N PHE A 522 -18.03 12.29 37.92
CA PHE A 522 -17.81 11.86 39.29
C PHE A 522 -18.33 12.90 40.28
N THR A 523 -18.73 12.45 41.45
CA THR A 523 -19.29 13.23 42.55
C THR A 523 -18.46 12.99 43.80
N VAL A 524 -18.12 14.07 44.50
CA VAL A 524 -17.37 14.08 45.75
C VAL A 524 -18.30 14.60 46.84
N SER A 525 -18.66 13.77 47.81
CA SER A 525 -19.49 14.18 48.94
C SER A 525 -18.68 14.28 50.22
N ALA A 526 -18.57 15.46 50.80
CA ALA A 526 -17.80 15.74 52.00
C ALA A 526 -18.69 15.80 53.25
N LYS A 527 -18.12 15.40 54.40
CA LYS A 527 -18.79 15.51 55.70
C LYS A 527 -17.79 15.79 56.82
N THR A 528 -18.13 16.71 57.72
CA THR A 528 -17.43 16.91 58.99
C THR A 528 -18.41 17.25 60.12
N GLY A 529 -18.54 16.34 61.08
CA GLY A 529 -19.54 16.45 62.16
C GLY A 529 -20.97 16.51 61.62
N ARG A 530 -21.53 17.73 61.58
CA ARG A 530 -22.86 18.05 60.99
C ARG A 530 -22.79 18.70 59.61
N LEU A 531 -21.67 19.32 59.24
CA LEU A 531 -21.52 19.92 57.92
C LEU A 531 -21.42 18.82 56.86
N TYR A 532 -22.09 19.04 55.73
CA TYR A 532 -22.11 18.17 54.56
C TYR A 532 -22.19 19.04 53.29
N ASP A 533 -21.63 18.55 52.18
CA ASP A 533 -21.60 19.23 50.88
C ASP A 533 -21.29 18.21 49.77
N ASP A 534 -21.75 18.41 48.53
CA ASP A 534 -21.36 17.57 47.39
C ASP A 534 -21.22 18.30 46.04
N ASP A 535 -20.04 18.13 45.44
CA ASP A 535 -19.60 18.74 44.17
C ASP A 535 -19.39 17.65 43.10
N SER A 536 -19.53 17.98 41.82
CA SER A 536 -19.42 17.02 40.70
C SER A 536 -18.72 17.59 39.48
N ALA A 537 -17.77 16.83 38.93
CA ALA A 537 -17.04 17.18 37.72
C ALA A 537 -17.10 16.06 36.68
N THR A 538 -16.94 16.41 35.40
CA THR A 538 -16.93 15.45 34.28
C THR A 538 -15.55 15.38 33.65
N VAL A 539 -15.08 14.16 33.39
CA VAL A 539 -13.81 13.92 32.71
C VAL A 539 -14.00 14.01 31.20
N ASP A 540 -13.26 14.89 30.55
CA ASP A 540 -13.31 15.02 29.09
C ASP A 540 -12.76 13.77 28.40
N ALA A 541 -13.53 13.24 27.45
CA ALA A 541 -13.12 12.10 26.64
C ALA A 541 -12.23 12.57 25.49
N LYS A 542 -11.15 11.81 25.24
CA LYS A 542 -10.25 12.10 24.13
C LYS A 542 -10.86 11.60 22.81
N PRO A 543 -10.76 12.35 21.70
CA PRO A 543 -11.10 11.80 20.38
C PRO A 543 -10.28 10.56 20.05
N THR A 544 -10.93 9.55 19.45
CA THR A 544 -10.35 8.24 19.14
C THR A 544 -10.60 7.85 17.69
N THR A 545 -9.75 6.95 17.16
CA THR A 545 -9.93 6.35 15.83
C THR A 545 -10.40 4.90 15.95
N ASP A 546 -11.29 4.49 15.05
CA ASP A 546 -11.84 3.12 14.98
C ASP A 546 -12.04 2.75 13.51
N GLU A 547 -11.11 1.97 12.95
CA GLU A 547 -11.07 1.48 11.55
C GLU A 547 -12.24 0.53 11.17
N ASN A 548 -13.26 0.41 12.04
CA ASN A 548 -14.51 -0.30 11.76
C ASN A 548 -15.71 0.63 11.71
N LEU A 549 -15.52 1.94 11.95
CA LEU A 549 -16.60 2.93 11.98
C LEU A 549 -17.14 3.18 10.58
N LEU A 550 -16.28 3.33 9.58
CA LEU A 550 -16.60 3.55 8.18
C LEU A 550 -16.30 2.28 7.38
N LYS A 551 -17.05 2.06 6.28
CA LYS A 551 -16.62 1.19 5.17
C LYS A 551 -17.09 1.78 3.84
N ILE A 552 -16.16 1.90 2.90
CA ILE A 552 -16.45 2.04 1.46
C ILE A 552 -16.71 0.65 0.87
N LEU A 553 -17.83 0.49 0.16
CA LEU A 553 -18.19 -0.76 -0.53
C LEU A 553 -18.48 -0.48 -2.02
N ASP A 554 -18.18 -1.44 -2.89
CA ASP A 554 -18.62 -1.40 -4.29
C ASP A 554 -20.15 -1.46 -4.39
N GLY A 555 -20.71 -0.63 -5.28
CA GLY A 555 -22.12 -0.69 -5.65
C GLY A 555 -22.42 -1.75 -6.70
N LYS A 556 -23.57 -1.62 -7.36
CA LYS A 556 -23.87 -2.40 -8.57
C LYS A 556 -22.93 -1.94 -9.69
N ALA A 557 -22.33 -2.88 -10.42
CA ALA A 557 -21.54 -2.55 -11.60
C ALA A 557 -22.38 -1.83 -12.67
N ASP A 558 -21.96 -0.63 -13.03
CA ASP A 558 -22.34 0.11 -14.25
C ASP A 558 -21.04 0.48 -14.97
N PRO A 559 -20.92 0.30 -16.30
CA PRO A 559 -19.66 0.56 -17.00
C PRO A 559 -19.36 2.05 -17.23
N ASP A 560 -20.16 2.96 -16.68
CA ASP A 560 -20.08 4.40 -16.94
C ASP A 560 -20.11 5.24 -15.65
N VAL A 561 -20.44 4.63 -14.52
CA VAL A 561 -20.48 5.25 -13.18
C VAL A 561 -19.88 4.30 -12.15
N HIS A 562 -18.87 4.75 -11.41
CA HIS A 562 -18.35 4.06 -10.24
C HIS A 562 -19.29 4.26 -9.06
N HIS A 563 -20.27 3.37 -8.96
CA HIS A 563 -21.14 3.29 -7.80
C HIS A 563 -20.36 2.83 -6.56
N ARG A 564 -20.48 3.60 -5.48
CA ARG A 564 -19.92 3.30 -4.15
C ARG A 564 -21.01 3.43 -3.09
N ILE A 565 -20.94 2.59 -2.06
CA ILE A 565 -21.87 2.62 -0.92
C ILE A 565 -21.05 2.88 0.33
N LEU A 566 -21.20 4.08 0.88
CA LEU A 566 -20.57 4.49 2.13
C LEU A 566 -21.47 4.04 3.29
N THR A 567 -20.91 3.26 4.21
CA THR A 567 -21.64 2.75 5.38
C THR A 567 -20.94 3.14 6.67
N VAL A 568 -21.72 3.45 7.72
CA VAL A 568 -21.20 3.76 9.05
C VAL A 568 -21.77 2.76 10.04
N ALA A 569 -20.90 2.12 10.83
CA ALA A 569 -21.29 1.09 11.79
C ALA A 569 -22.32 1.64 12.81
N PRO A 570 -23.47 0.98 13.02
CA PRO A 570 -24.51 1.45 13.93
C PRO A 570 -24.11 1.28 15.41
N ARG A 571 -24.53 2.21 16.27
CA ARG A 571 -24.29 2.17 17.73
C ARG A 571 -25.31 3.05 18.44
N THR A 572 -25.89 2.57 19.54
CA THR A 572 -26.92 3.28 20.31
C THR A 572 -26.38 4.50 21.07
N ASN A 573 -27.27 5.48 21.28
CA ASN A 573 -27.03 6.75 21.96
C ASN A 573 -26.01 7.67 21.28
N ARG A 574 -25.88 7.60 19.94
CA ARG A 574 -25.09 8.56 19.17
C ARG A 574 -25.83 9.88 19.04
N LYS A 575 -25.13 11.01 19.24
CA LYS A 575 -25.70 12.35 19.08
C LYS A 575 -25.60 12.83 17.63
N SER A 576 -24.56 12.41 16.91
CA SER A 576 -24.27 12.85 15.55
C SER A 576 -23.44 11.83 14.77
N VAL A 577 -23.68 11.74 13.46
CA VAL A 577 -22.82 11.07 12.48
C VAL A 577 -22.71 11.97 11.27
N THR A 578 -21.48 12.34 10.90
CA THR A 578 -21.18 13.15 9.71
C THR A 578 -20.07 12.50 8.89
N LEU A 579 -20.26 12.47 7.58
CA LEU A 579 -19.25 12.14 6.58
C LEU A 579 -18.78 13.43 5.90
N LYS A 580 -17.48 13.54 5.64
CA LYS A 580 -16.88 14.59 4.81
C LYS A 580 -16.13 13.95 3.65
N LEU A 581 -16.48 14.34 2.43
CA LEU A 581 -15.89 13.82 1.21
C LEU A 581 -14.79 14.77 0.72
N MET A 582 -13.65 14.20 0.35
CA MET A 582 -12.55 14.83 -0.35
C MET A 582 -12.27 14.00 -1.60
N TYR A 583 -11.89 14.65 -2.71
CA TYR A 583 -11.71 14.00 -3.99
C TYR A 583 -10.81 14.84 -4.89
N GLY A 584 -10.09 14.17 -5.78
CA GLY A 584 -9.16 14.79 -6.73
C GLY A 584 -9.84 15.60 -7.83
N GLU A 585 -9.03 16.31 -8.63
CA GLU A 585 -9.50 17.28 -9.62
C GLU A 585 -10.24 16.67 -10.83
N ALA A 586 -10.14 15.35 -11.03
CA ALA A 586 -10.86 14.64 -12.09
C ALA A 586 -12.25 14.13 -11.66
N LEU A 587 -12.69 14.41 -10.41
CA LEU A 587 -13.94 13.91 -9.85
C LEU A 587 -14.91 15.04 -9.49
N GLU A 588 -16.19 14.79 -9.78
CA GLU A 588 -17.33 15.65 -9.44
C GLU A 588 -17.88 15.34 -8.04
N TRP A 589 -18.94 16.06 -7.63
CA TRP A 589 -19.67 15.74 -6.39
C TRP A 589 -20.61 14.53 -6.57
N PRO A 590 -20.39 13.41 -5.88
CA PRO A 590 -21.01 12.12 -6.22
C PRO A 590 -22.37 11.85 -5.53
N ILE A 591 -22.84 12.76 -4.67
CA ILE A 591 -24.05 12.51 -3.88
C ILE A 591 -25.26 13.21 -4.51
N ALA A 592 -26.30 12.43 -4.81
CA ALA A 592 -27.60 12.93 -5.28
C ALA A 592 -28.16 14.04 -4.37
N ALA A 593 -28.94 14.96 -4.95
CA ALA A 593 -29.41 16.17 -4.25
C ALA A 593 -30.28 15.90 -3.00
N THR A 594 -31.00 14.77 -2.95
CA THR A 594 -31.87 14.36 -1.84
C THR A 594 -31.61 12.89 -1.45
N PRO A 595 -30.51 12.58 -0.76
CA PRO A 595 -30.13 11.22 -0.42
C PRO A 595 -30.96 10.68 0.77
N ALA A 596 -31.42 9.43 0.68
CA ALA A 596 -32.29 8.84 1.68
C ALA A 596 -31.57 8.68 3.04
N GLY A 597 -32.09 9.32 4.09
CA GLY A 597 -31.54 9.25 5.45
C GLY A 597 -30.35 10.19 5.73
N TRP A 598 -30.02 11.10 4.82
CA TRP A 598 -28.88 12.02 4.94
C TRP A 598 -29.24 13.46 4.55
N LYS A 599 -28.58 14.43 5.19
CA LYS A 599 -28.59 15.85 4.79
C LYS A 599 -27.22 16.22 4.27
N CYS A 600 -27.11 16.48 2.97
CA CYS A 600 -25.84 16.68 2.26
C CYS A 600 -25.68 18.09 1.68
N SER A 601 -24.44 18.50 1.48
CA SER A 601 -24.06 19.83 0.99
C SER A 601 -22.82 19.77 0.10
N LYS A 602 -22.98 20.08 -1.21
CA LYS A 602 -21.89 20.11 -2.20
C LYS A 602 -20.83 21.19 -1.90
N SER A 603 -21.22 22.31 -1.27
CA SER A 603 -20.31 23.43 -0.99
C SER A 603 -19.37 23.16 0.19
N THR A 604 -19.85 22.49 1.25
CA THR A 604 -19.02 22.07 2.40
C THR A 604 -18.43 20.68 2.23
N LYS A 605 -18.86 19.95 1.19
CA LYS A 605 -18.58 18.53 0.93
C LYS A 605 -18.92 17.60 2.11
N THR A 606 -20.01 17.87 2.83
CA THR A 606 -20.42 17.11 4.03
C THR A 606 -21.82 16.53 3.92
N CYS A 607 -22.02 15.39 4.57
CA CYS A 607 -23.29 14.67 4.73
C CYS A 607 -23.51 14.28 6.19
N THR A 608 -24.60 14.70 6.81
CA THR A 608 -24.96 14.35 8.20
C THR A 608 -26.17 13.41 8.21
N ALA A 609 -26.10 12.31 8.96
CA ALA A 609 -27.17 11.32 9.01
C ALA A 609 -28.40 11.86 9.75
N THR A 610 -29.61 11.55 9.26
CA THR A 610 -30.85 11.92 9.96
C THR A 610 -31.20 10.97 11.12
N ASN A 611 -30.54 9.81 11.18
CA ASN A 611 -30.59 8.87 12.31
C ASN A 611 -29.14 8.48 12.67
N PRO A 612 -28.53 9.08 13.71
CA PRO A 612 -27.15 8.78 14.10
C PRO A 612 -26.93 7.38 14.67
N ASP A 613 -27.93 6.79 15.33
CA ASP A 613 -27.84 5.46 15.94
C ASP A 613 -27.73 4.35 14.89
N LYS A 614 -28.51 4.50 13.80
CA LYS A 614 -28.51 3.60 12.64
C LYS A 614 -28.52 4.42 11.35
N PRO A 615 -27.36 4.90 10.89
CA PRO A 615 -27.24 5.62 9.62
C PRO A 615 -27.70 4.74 8.45
N ALA A 616 -28.36 5.33 7.46
CA ALA A 616 -28.63 4.65 6.21
C ALA A 616 -27.34 4.48 5.39
N PRO A 617 -27.21 3.46 4.53
CA PRO A 617 -26.16 3.45 3.51
C PRO A 617 -26.27 4.70 2.61
N LEU A 618 -25.16 5.37 2.33
CA LEU A 618 -25.10 6.53 1.45
C LEU A 618 -24.50 6.12 0.11
N ALA A 619 -25.28 6.20 -0.97
CA ALA A 619 -24.77 6.03 -2.32
C ALA A 619 -23.91 7.25 -2.72
N ALA A 620 -22.77 6.97 -3.34
CA ALA A 620 -21.86 7.92 -3.95
C ALA A 620 -21.57 7.43 -5.37
N ASP A 621 -22.08 8.16 -6.35
CA ASP A 621 -22.07 7.80 -7.76
C ASP A 621 -21.10 8.75 -8.48
N PHE A 622 -19.92 8.24 -8.86
CA PHE A 622 -18.90 9.03 -9.54
C PHE A 622 -18.87 8.69 -11.04
N ASP A 623 -18.91 9.69 -11.92
CA ASP A 623 -18.63 9.48 -13.35
C ASP A 623 -17.23 8.85 -13.53
N VAL A 624 -17.07 7.94 -14.50
CA VAL A 624 -15.77 7.31 -14.77
C VAL A 624 -14.80 8.36 -15.35
N PRO A 625 -13.65 8.62 -14.71
CA PRO A 625 -12.74 9.67 -15.15
C PRO A 625 -11.93 9.30 -16.40
N ASP A 626 -11.74 10.29 -17.28
CA ASP A 626 -10.71 10.29 -18.34
C ASP A 626 -9.32 9.91 -17.75
N LYS A 627 -8.39 9.46 -18.62
CA LYS A 627 -7.01 9.03 -18.29
C LYS A 627 -6.24 10.07 -17.47
N SER A 628 -6.38 9.99 -16.14
CA SER A 628 -5.89 10.93 -15.15
C SER A 628 -5.11 10.19 -14.06
N SER A 629 -4.26 10.91 -13.32
CA SER A 629 -3.42 10.29 -12.29
C SER A 629 -4.25 9.68 -11.17
N ASP A 630 -3.74 8.64 -10.53
CA ASP A 630 -4.40 7.92 -9.44
C ASP A 630 -4.85 8.89 -8.33
N ALA A 631 -4.02 9.89 -8.01
CA ALA A 631 -4.35 10.94 -7.05
C ALA A 631 -5.52 11.86 -7.50
N ALA A 632 -5.68 12.09 -8.81
CA ALA A 632 -6.84 12.82 -9.35
C ALA A 632 -8.12 11.97 -9.34
N ARG A 633 -7.98 10.64 -9.41
CA ARG A 633 -9.07 9.64 -9.34
C ARG A 633 -9.32 9.10 -7.92
N THR A 634 -8.58 9.58 -6.92
CA THR A 634 -8.75 9.18 -5.52
C THR A 634 -9.87 9.99 -4.88
N PHE A 635 -10.69 9.33 -4.07
CA PHE A 635 -11.53 10.01 -3.07
C PHE A 635 -11.26 9.48 -1.66
N THR A 636 -11.45 10.35 -0.68
CA THR A 636 -11.24 10.13 0.75
C THR A 636 -12.52 10.49 1.47
N VAL A 637 -12.95 9.64 2.40
CA VAL A 637 -14.15 9.86 3.20
C VAL A 637 -13.77 9.87 4.66
N ALA A 638 -13.83 11.03 5.30
CA ALA A 638 -13.64 11.16 6.74
C ALA A 638 -14.99 11.05 7.45
N ALA A 639 -15.13 10.03 8.31
CA ALA A 639 -16.28 9.87 9.19
C ALA A 639 -16.00 10.47 10.57
N THR A 640 -17.03 11.04 11.19
CA THR A 640 -17.03 11.45 12.59
C THR A 640 -18.37 11.09 13.23
N ALA A 641 -18.32 10.28 14.27
CA ALA A 641 -19.44 9.84 15.10
C ALA A 641 -19.17 10.24 16.56
N ASP A 642 -19.71 11.38 16.95
CA ASP A 642 -19.45 12.09 18.22
C ASP A 642 -17.97 12.36 18.50
N LEU A 643 -17.26 11.46 19.18
CA LEU A 643 -15.82 11.57 19.49
C LEU A 643 -14.97 10.48 18.81
N VAL A 644 -15.60 9.58 18.05
CA VAL A 644 -14.90 8.56 17.26
C VAL A 644 -14.81 9.04 15.81
N SER A 645 -13.65 8.92 15.18
CA SER A 645 -13.42 9.28 13.79
C SER A 645 -12.73 8.16 13.01
N ASP A 646 -12.90 8.17 11.70
CA ASP A 646 -12.33 7.17 10.78
C ASP A 646 -12.13 7.81 9.41
N THR A 647 -11.22 7.31 8.56
CA THR A 647 -10.91 7.93 7.26
C THR A 647 -10.40 6.93 6.23
N ASP A 648 -11.33 6.37 5.46
CA ASP A 648 -11.05 5.53 4.29
C ASP A 648 -10.64 6.37 3.07
N SER A 649 -9.98 5.74 2.09
CA SER A 649 -9.81 6.27 0.73
C SER A 649 -9.85 5.14 -0.30
N ASP A 650 -10.37 5.44 -1.49
CA ASP A 650 -10.42 4.52 -2.62
C ASP A 650 -10.02 5.22 -3.93
N VAL A 651 -9.50 4.45 -4.89
CA VAL A 651 -8.95 4.94 -6.17
C VAL A 651 -9.82 4.41 -7.30
N LEU A 652 -10.60 5.29 -7.91
CA LEU A 652 -11.55 4.91 -8.94
C LEU A 652 -10.82 4.50 -10.24
N PRO A 653 -11.15 3.35 -10.87
CA PRO A 653 -10.61 2.96 -12.17
C PRO A 653 -10.81 4.06 -13.24
N ALA A 654 -9.86 4.18 -14.16
CA ALA A 654 -10.02 5.04 -15.34
C ALA A 654 -10.96 4.40 -16.38
N LEU A 655 -11.22 5.10 -17.49
CA LEU A 655 -11.91 4.54 -18.66
C LEU A 655 -11.36 3.15 -19.03
N GLN A 656 -12.27 2.20 -19.29
CA GLN A 656 -11.93 0.87 -19.74
C GLN A 656 -11.75 0.84 -21.27
N GLN A 657 -10.64 0.28 -21.74
CA GLN A 657 -10.48 -0.03 -23.16
C GLN A 657 -11.42 -1.16 -23.58
N ASP A 658 -12.16 -0.93 -24.67
CA ASP A 658 -13.11 -1.87 -25.27
C ASP A 658 -12.92 -1.81 -26.80
N GLU A 659 -12.00 -2.62 -27.33
CA GLU A 659 -11.69 -2.74 -28.78
C GLU A 659 -12.85 -3.32 -29.61
N SER A 660 -14.05 -3.45 -29.02
CA SER A 660 -15.30 -3.72 -29.74
C SER A 660 -16.20 -2.48 -29.86
N LEU A 661 -15.82 -1.36 -29.24
CA LEU A 661 -16.61 -0.14 -29.16
C LEU A 661 -16.62 0.61 -30.50
N LEU A 662 -15.47 0.73 -31.16
CA LEU A 662 -15.29 1.41 -32.45
C LEU A 662 -15.09 0.39 -33.58
N GLN A 663 -15.35 0.82 -34.81
CA GLN A 663 -14.99 0.08 -36.01
C GLN A 663 -14.90 1.05 -37.20
N ILE A 664 -13.70 1.26 -37.76
CA ILE A 664 -13.52 2.01 -39.00
C ILE A 664 -13.83 1.10 -40.20
N LEU A 665 -15.05 1.20 -40.73
CA LEU A 665 -15.46 0.42 -41.89
C LEU A 665 -14.93 1.02 -43.20
N THR A 666 -14.16 0.22 -43.94
CA THR A 666 -13.73 0.51 -45.33
C THR A 666 -14.73 -0.10 -46.33
N PRO A 667 -15.32 0.67 -47.25
CA PRO A 667 -16.13 0.09 -48.32
C PRO A 667 -15.28 -0.77 -49.26
N THR A 668 -15.87 -1.83 -49.82
CA THR A 668 -15.22 -2.63 -50.87
C THR A 668 -15.01 -1.81 -52.15
N PRO A 669 -13.88 -1.94 -52.87
CA PRO A 669 -13.56 -1.10 -54.04
C PRO A 669 -14.56 -1.18 -55.21
N GLN A 670 -15.42 -2.19 -55.24
CA GLN A 670 -16.44 -2.39 -56.27
C GLN A 670 -17.78 -1.71 -55.94
N THR A 671 -17.91 -1.09 -54.76
CA THR A 671 -19.17 -0.56 -54.22
C THR A 671 -19.07 0.89 -53.70
N ASP A 672 -17.90 1.53 -53.76
CA ASP A 672 -17.75 2.94 -53.40
C ASP A 672 -18.15 3.82 -54.61
N PRO A 673 -19.23 4.63 -54.52
CA PRO A 673 -19.78 5.34 -55.68
C PRO A 673 -18.91 6.51 -56.17
N ASN A 674 -17.85 6.86 -55.45
CA ASN A 674 -16.96 7.96 -55.79
C ASN A 674 -15.47 7.55 -55.70
N PRO A 675 -14.79 7.26 -56.83
CA PRO A 675 -13.38 6.84 -56.81
C PRO A 675 -12.39 7.97 -56.44
N PHE A 676 -12.88 9.18 -56.17
CA PHE A 676 -12.07 10.35 -55.81
C PHE A 676 -12.18 10.75 -54.32
N VAL A 677 -13.16 10.22 -53.58
CA VAL A 677 -13.44 10.55 -52.18
C VAL A 677 -13.62 9.26 -51.41
N TYR A 678 -12.68 8.93 -50.54
CA TYR A 678 -12.75 7.69 -49.76
C TYR A 678 -13.76 7.83 -48.63
N ASN A 679 -14.88 7.11 -48.74
CA ASN A 679 -15.82 6.99 -47.64
C ASN A 679 -15.22 6.12 -46.52
N ARG A 680 -15.40 6.53 -45.27
CA ARG A 680 -15.07 5.77 -44.07
C ARG A 680 -16.21 5.89 -43.07
N PHE A 681 -16.92 4.79 -42.86
CA PHE A 681 -18.05 4.75 -41.94
C PHE A 681 -17.55 4.40 -40.54
N LEU A 682 -17.54 5.38 -39.64
CA LEU A 682 -17.16 5.20 -38.25
C LEU A 682 -18.38 4.65 -37.50
N LYS A 683 -18.37 3.34 -37.23
CA LYS A 683 -19.43 2.65 -36.50
C LYS A 683 -19.04 2.54 -35.03
N VAL A 684 -20.00 2.84 -34.15
CA VAL A 684 -19.84 2.66 -32.70
C VAL A 684 -20.86 1.64 -32.21
N ASN A 685 -20.45 0.76 -31.31
CA ASN A 685 -21.26 -0.34 -30.76
C ASN A 685 -21.67 -0.05 -29.31
N GLY A 686 -22.70 -0.73 -28.80
CA GLY A 686 -23.00 -0.76 -27.36
C GLY A 686 -23.38 0.55 -26.64
N ALA A 687 -23.65 1.67 -27.34
CA ALA A 687 -23.83 3.00 -26.74
C ALA A 687 -25.29 3.44 -26.46
N GLN A 688 -26.21 2.50 -26.17
CA GLN A 688 -27.66 2.81 -26.20
C GLN A 688 -28.09 3.94 -25.24
N GLY A 689 -28.66 5.01 -25.80
CA GLY A 689 -29.26 6.11 -25.04
C GLY A 689 -28.26 7.16 -24.53
N ARG A 690 -26.98 7.09 -24.91
CA ARG A 690 -25.90 7.94 -24.38
C ARG A 690 -25.23 8.79 -25.46
N THR A 691 -24.50 9.82 -25.03
CA THR A 691 -23.63 10.61 -25.89
C THR A 691 -22.38 9.80 -26.25
N VAL A 692 -22.05 9.82 -27.54
CA VAL A 692 -20.81 9.27 -28.11
C VAL A 692 -19.95 10.45 -28.56
N THR A 693 -18.66 10.42 -28.22
CA THR A 693 -17.65 11.38 -28.67
C THR A 693 -16.61 10.65 -29.50
N LEU A 694 -16.30 11.17 -30.69
CA LEU A 694 -15.23 10.72 -31.57
C LEU A 694 -14.23 11.86 -31.76
N ASP A 695 -13.03 11.70 -31.21
CA ASP A 695 -11.91 12.60 -31.45
C ASP A 695 -11.10 12.08 -32.65
N ILE A 696 -11.28 12.74 -33.80
CA ILE A 696 -10.75 12.32 -35.11
C ILE A 696 -9.49 13.14 -35.43
N SER A 697 -8.40 12.46 -35.79
CA SER A 697 -7.15 13.08 -36.24
C SER A 697 -6.64 12.44 -37.54
N TRP A 698 -5.89 13.19 -38.36
CA TRP A 698 -5.49 12.71 -39.68
C TRP A 698 -4.11 13.16 -40.19
N GLY A 699 -3.55 12.33 -41.06
CA GLY A 699 -2.26 12.52 -41.70
C GLY A 699 -2.17 13.74 -42.63
N ARG A 700 -0.95 14.23 -42.83
CA ARG A 700 -0.69 15.50 -43.53
C ARG A 700 -1.12 15.60 -44.99
N ASN A 701 -1.32 14.47 -45.67
CA ASN A 701 -1.77 14.42 -47.07
C ASN A 701 -3.29 14.30 -47.21
N LEU A 702 -4.01 14.14 -46.08
CA LEU A 702 -5.45 13.94 -46.04
C LEU A 702 -6.19 15.26 -45.78
N THR A 703 -7.36 15.39 -46.40
CA THR A 703 -8.33 16.45 -46.10
C THR A 703 -9.61 15.81 -45.58
N PHE A 704 -9.98 16.11 -44.32
CA PHE A 704 -11.31 15.78 -43.79
C PHE A 704 -12.36 16.68 -44.45
N LEU A 705 -13.25 16.10 -45.25
CA LEU A 705 -14.42 16.76 -45.79
C LEU A 705 -15.60 16.53 -44.80
N PRO A 706 -16.16 17.59 -44.20
CA PRO A 706 -17.27 17.45 -43.24
C PRO A 706 -18.59 17.16 -43.97
N SER A 707 -18.80 15.91 -44.36
CA SER A 707 -20.11 15.40 -44.76
C SER A 707 -21.02 15.36 -43.53
N TYR A 708 -21.95 16.32 -43.40
CA TYR A 708 -22.87 16.43 -42.27
C TYR A 708 -23.88 15.26 -42.24
N ALA A 709 -23.46 14.12 -41.71
CA ALA A 709 -24.30 12.95 -41.52
C ALA A 709 -25.42 13.26 -40.51
N GLN A 710 -26.68 13.03 -40.90
CA GLN A 710 -27.86 13.34 -40.09
C GLN A 710 -27.78 12.71 -38.70
N GLY A 711 -27.59 13.54 -37.67
CA GLY A 711 -27.53 13.15 -36.26
C GLY A 711 -26.15 13.31 -35.61
N TRP A 712 -25.11 13.68 -36.36
CA TRP A 712 -23.77 13.96 -35.82
C TRP A 712 -23.43 15.47 -35.89
N THR A 713 -22.84 15.99 -34.82
CA THR A 713 -22.33 17.37 -34.72
C THR A 713 -20.81 17.32 -34.67
N CYS A 714 -20.13 17.87 -35.68
CA CYS A 714 -18.67 17.85 -35.79
C CYS A 714 -18.10 19.27 -35.75
N GLU A 715 -17.15 19.52 -34.85
CA GLU A 715 -16.42 20.78 -34.74
C GLU A 715 -14.93 20.54 -35.04
N ARG A 716 -14.29 21.44 -35.80
CA ARG A 716 -12.83 21.41 -35.95
C ARG A 716 -12.19 22.08 -34.74
N THR A 717 -11.14 21.46 -34.22
CA THR A 717 -10.35 22.04 -33.12
C THR A 717 -9.42 23.15 -33.65
N SER A 718 -8.66 23.78 -32.77
CA SER A 718 -7.57 24.70 -33.17
C SER A 718 -6.43 24.02 -33.95
N ASP A 719 -6.27 22.69 -33.84
CA ASP A 719 -5.43 21.90 -34.75
C ASP A 719 -6.19 21.63 -36.05
N ILE A 720 -5.66 22.17 -37.16
CA ILE A 720 -6.21 22.01 -38.52
C ILE A 720 -6.31 20.56 -39.00
N ARG A 721 -5.72 19.59 -38.28
CA ARG A 721 -5.82 18.15 -38.55
C ARG A 721 -6.58 17.36 -37.49
N ARG A 722 -7.46 18.03 -36.71
CA ARG A 722 -8.36 17.36 -35.76
C ARG A 722 -9.79 17.91 -35.81
N ALA A 723 -10.75 17.02 -35.57
CA ALA A 723 -12.14 17.36 -35.37
C ALA A 723 -12.75 16.47 -34.28
N THR A 724 -13.60 17.03 -33.44
CA THR A 724 -14.37 16.31 -32.43
C THR A 724 -15.80 16.20 -32.91
N CYS A 725 -16.31 14.98 -33.04
CA CYS A 725 -17.66 14.69 -33.50
C CYS A 725 -18.48 14.03 -32.39
N THR A 726 -19.66 14.56 -32.10
CA THR A 726 -20.56 14.06 -31.06
C THR A 726 -21.93 13.63 -31.62
N THR A 727 -22.57 12.66 -30.96
CA THR A 727 -23.96 12.28 -31.24
C THR A 727 -24.63 11.64 -30.02
N THR A 728 -25.96 11.71 -29.94
CA THR A 728 -26.79 10.86 -29.08
C THR A 728 -27.53 9.76 -29.87
N ASN A 729 -27.31 9.67 -31.19
CA ASN A 729 -27.98 8.75 -32.11
C ASN A 729 -26.99 8.01 -33.03
N TYR A 730 -25.97 7.43 -32.41
CA TYR A 730 -24.91 6.62 -33.03
C TYR A 730 -25.40 5.38 -33.82
N LYS A 731 -26.72 5.08 -33.82
CA LYS A 731 -27.33 3.99 -34.60
C LYS A 731 -27.09 4.12 -36.12
N LYS A 732 -26.81 5.33 -36.60
CA LYS A 732 -26.21 5.55 -37.93
C LYS A 732 -24.70 5.81 -37.77
N PRO A 733 -23.82 5.08 -38.48
CA PRO A 733 -22.40 5.38 -38.45
C PRO A 733 -22.14 6.78 -39.02
N LEU A 734 -21.11 7.46 -38.52
CA LEU A 734 -20.66 8.72 -39.10
C LEU A 734 -19.98 8.41 -40.44
N ASN A 735 -20.52 8.93 -41.56
CA ASN A 735 -19.73 8.98 -42.77
C ASN A 735 -18.65 10.05 -42.60
N SER A 736 -17.41 9.69 -42.93
CA SER A 736 -16.30 10.63 -43.00
C SER A 736 -15.69 10.52 -44.40
N GLU A 737 -15.63 11.65 -45.10
CA GLU A 737 -15.18 11.75 -46.49
C GLU A 737 -13.74 12.27 -46.54
N TRP A 738 -12.89 11.59 -47.31
CA TRP A 738 -11.44 11.80 -47.26
C TRP A 738 -10.79 11.85 -48.64
N ASN A 739 -10.04 12.93 -48.90
CA ASN A 739 -9.21 13.05 -50.11
C ASN A 739 -7.72 12.87 -49.76
N ALA A 740 -7.05 11.94 -50.44
CA ALA A 740 -5.61 11.66 -50.30
C ALA A 740 -4.85 12.14 -51.54
N TRP A 741 -4.29 13.36 -51.47
CA TRP A 741 -3.77 14.10 -52.62
C TRP A 741 -2.36 13.70 -53.08
N LEU A 742 -1.60 12.98 -52.25
CA LEU A 742 -0.18 12.68 -52.52
C LEU A 742 0.15 11.21 -52.22
N PRO A 743 1.00 10.56 -53.05
CA PRO A 743 1.55 9.26 -52.73
C PRO A 743 2.36 9.36 -51.44
N GLY A 744 2.11 8.44 -50.51
CA GLY A 744 2.74 8.43 -49.20
C GLY A 744 2.35 7.19 -48.40
N ASN A 745 3.23 6.78 -47.51
CA ASN A 745 3.10 5.63 -46.61
C ASN A 745 3.12 6.08 -45.14
N GLY A 746 2.60 5.24 -44.25
CA GLY A 746 2.53 5.50 -42.82
C GLY A 746 1.64 6.69 -42.46
N SER A 747 1.96 7.36 -41.34
CA SER A 747 1.12 8.39 -40.69
C SER A 747 0.75 9.60 -41.56
N SER A 748 1.39 9.81 -42.72
CA SER A 748 0.99 10.89 -43.65
C SER A 748 -0.36 10.64 -44.35
N ASN A 749 -0.79 9.37 -44.45
CA ASN A 749 -2.04 8.93 -45.10
C ASN A 749 -2.95 8.11 -44.14
N ALA A 750 -2.77 8.26 -42.83
CA ALA A 750 -3.56 7.57 -41.80
C ALA A 750 -4.69 8.46 -41.23
N ILE A 751 -5.80 7.85 -40.83
CA ILE A 751 -6.78 8.43 -39.90
C ILE A 751 -6.73 7.67 -38.59
N THR A 752 -6.77 8.38 -37.47
CA THR A 752 -6.83 7.81 -36.11
C THR A 752 -8.03 8.41 -35.40
N VAL A 753 -8.89 7.55 -34.88
CA VAL A 753 -10.18 7.91 -34.29
C VAL A 753 -10.23 7.36 -32.87
N HIS A 754 -10.30 8.24 -31.88
CA HIS A 754 -10.47 7.88 -30.48
C HIS A 754 -11.96 7.99 -30.13
N ALA A 755 -12.61 6.86 -29.85
CA ALA A 755 -14.00 6.85 -29.38
C ALA A 755 -14.05 6.92 -27.85
N ARG A 756 -15.06 7.62 -27.32
CA ARG A 756 -15.43 7.63 -25.90
C ARG A 756 -16.95 7.54 -25.76
N VAL A 757 -17.41 6.61 -24.91
CA VAL A 757 -18.82 6.33 -24.63
C VAL A 757 -18.95 6.02 -23.14
N GLY A 758 -19.30 7.05 -22.36
CA GLY A 758 -19.30 6.97 -20.90
C GLY A 758 -17.95 6.48 -20.38
N GLY A 759 -17.95 5.40 -19.60
CA GLY A 759 -16.74 4.85 -18.99
C GLY A 759 -15.89 3.94 -19.88
N ARG A 760 -16.18 3.86 -21.20
CA ARG A 760 -15.41 3.06 -22.16
C ARG A 760 -14.81 3.90 -23.28
N GLU A 761 -13.64 3.47 -23.75
CA GLU A 761 -12.89 4.08 -24.83
C GLU A 761 -12.29 3.04 -25.79
N ASP A 762 -11.92 3.51 -26.98
CA ASP A 762 -11.29 2.72 -28.05
C ASP A 762 -10.50 3.67 -28.98
N THR A 763 -9.46 3.20 -29.67
CA THR A 763 -8.61 4.02 -30.56
C THR A 763 -8.18 3.26 -31.80
N ASP A 764 -9.02 3.32 -32.82
CA ASP A 764 -8.83 2.63 -34.10
C ASP A 764 -7.98 3.50 -35.05
N THR A 765 -7.15 2.88 -35.91
CA THR A 765 -6.32 3.59 -36.89
C THR A 765 -6.34 2.91 -38.25
N ALA A 766 -6.84 3.62 -39.28
CA ALA A 766 -6.99 3.10 -40.63
C ALA A 766 -6.11 3.85 -41.63
N GLN A 767 -5.54 3.10 -42.58
CA GLN A 767 -4.85 3.68 -43.74
C GLN A 767 -5.86 4.11 -44.81
N ILE A 768 -5.60 5.26 -45.43
CA ILE A 768 -6.29 5.70 -46.65
C ILE A 768 -5.29 5.52 -47.81
N PRO A 769 -5.59 4.68 -48.80
CA PRO A 769 -4.69 4.50 -49.93
C PRO A 769 -4.57 5.81 -50.71
N PRO A 770 -3.41 6.11 -51.31
CA PRO A 770 -3.27 7.30 -52.15
C PRO A 770 -4.15 7.19 -53.39
N SER A 771 -4.71 8.32 -53.82
CA SER A 771 -5.47 8.39 -55.07
C SER A 771 -4.65 7.86 -56.24
N THR A 772 -5.23 6.96 -57.03
CA THR A 772 -4.62 6.46 -58.28
C THR A 772 -4.72 7.48 -59.42
N SER A 773 -5.51 8.54 -59.26
CA SER A 773 -5.69 9.62 -60.22
C SER A 773 -4.64 10.72 -60.04
N ARG A 774 -3.66 10.79 -60.93
CA ARG A 774 -2.84 12.00 -61.14
C ARG A 774 -3.60 13.01 -62.00
N ARG A 775 -4.29 13.95 -61.37
CA ARG A 775 -4.80 15.20 -61.97
C ARG A 775 -4.68 16.34 -60.97
#